data_AF-A0A8H6MTX2-F1
#
_entry.id   AF-A0A8H6MTX2-F1
#
_cell.length_a   1.000
_cell.length_b   1.000
_cell.length_c   1.000
_cell.angle_alpha   90.00
_cell.angle_beta   90.00
_cell.angle_gamma   90.00
#
_symmetry.space_group_name_H-M   'P 1'
#
loop_
_entity.id
_entity.type
_entity.pdbx_description
1 polymer ?
#
loop_
_entity_poly.entity_id
_entity_poly.type
_entity_poly.pdbx_seq_one_letter_code
_entity_poly.pdbx_strand_id
1 'polypeptide(L)'
;KPHAEACLRDLFLTDPYEDKKALKRKKGNRAGGTCEWIMGTEELTAWLGSGQTDRSEGQGTQVLWLHGNPGTGKSTMAIFLTEELSQAFSATERRTLAYFFCDSAFDTRKSATSVVRGLLLQLVQQHPQLLDRLLPKYNERGAELFRSFDALWTIFMELAADEKTGRKYCIIDALDECDEESQDTLLKQLEETFKSRDAPPNIHVLVTSRPYPEIREYMEGFANKDLASYAEAKQDIERCIEERTTALAGKKHYTAKVLTQVRDILRERSEGTFLWVGLACEELEGIPSKDAVQVLENMPKGLSLLYKRLLETAVKNGAKDVRRVLSFVAVCVRPLSVLELSEACQLHLDEDDKDTRIQFMRDQIASCRLMVVIQDEKVLLLHQSVKDFLDKEGVINDLKAHAELAYRCVDLLIEDFHDNGDPRVTFLGYAVEEWANHAHMAQSGFEVKASQREFFDTESECRESWLRLYKRARFYDRIPEQFSVLHVAAKWGILALVDHVCCPYSPLYEAEELVRLIEFADAHNVTPLERAAGSGHSSVIARLLDMGGKVSTRVAIAAAGNWRDGKEVMALLLDQRGDQITITEEVVKAAAGNEGNGKEVIALLLDRRGDEIIINEEVVKAATGNRQNGKEVMALLLDRRGDQITITEEVVKAATRNWQNGKEVMELLLDRRGDQITITEEVVKAATGNWQNGKEVMALLLDRRGDQITITKEVVKAAAGNGGNGKEVMELLLDRRGDQITITEEVVKAATGNRQNGKEVIALLLDRRGDQITITKEVVKAAAGNEGNGKEVMALLLDRRGDQITITEEVVKAAAGNGGNGKEVMALLLDRRGDQITITEEVVKAAAGNEWNGKEVMALLLDRRGDQITITEEITITQEVVKAAAGNEENGKEVMELLLDRREDQITITQEVVKAAAGNWQNGKEVMALLLDRRGDQITITEEVVKAAAGNEWNGKEVMALLLDRRGDQITITEEVVKAAAGNGGNGKEVMALLLDRRGDEIIINEEVVKAAATCGQDQVLDMLSQQTFRIEEEWRCIAQFYNAAKAGDVWAIEEMIQQGVKPDVKNIRGVTPLWIAAGLGHNTVVKLLAQRRDVDVNSRSVSGRSPVFWPASSGDEPIVATLMEAGADPTFMDCDGNTAIMIARKNGHEKIAKMLEGWNNETDAMKKA
;
A
#
# COMPACT_ATOMS: atom_id res chain seq x y z
N LYS A 1 6.57 21.82 -3.56
CA LYS A 1 7.02 21.21 -2.27
C LYS A 1 6.94 19.71 -2.52
N PRO A 2 8.04 18.93 -2.42
CA PRO A 2 8.05 17.52 -2.82
C PRO A 2 6.94 16.67 -2.16
N HIS A 3 6.64 16.95 -0.89
CA HIS A 3 5.55 16.29 -0.13
C HIS A 3 4.15 16.69 -0.59
N ALA A 4 3.97 17.95 -1.03
CA ALA A 4 2.72 18.42 -1.61
C ALA A 4 2.47 17.77 -2.97
N GLU A 5 3.52 17.63 -3.77
CA GLU A 5 3.48 16.94 -5.06
C GLU A 5 3.23 15.44 -4.87
N ALA A 6 3.84 14.80 -3.87
CA ALA A 6 3.56 13.41 -3.50
C ALA A 6 2.12 13.21 -3.01
N CYS A 7 1.63 14.09 -2.13
CA CYS A 7 0.24 14.07 -1.65
C CYS A 7 -0.76 14.20 -2.78
N LEU A 8 -0.55 15.17 -3.68
CA LEU A 8 -1.43 15.37 -4.83
C LEU A 8 -1.35 14.20 -5.81
N ARG A 9 -0.16 13.64 -6.04
CA ARG A 9 0.02 12.44 -6.88
C ARG A 9 -0.70 11.23 -6.30
N ASP A 10 -0.60 11.01 -5.00
CA ASP A 10 -1.26 9.89 -4.34
C ASP A 10 -2.75 10.15 -4.15
N LEU A 11 -3.22 11.40 -4.07
CA LEU A 11 -4.64 11.75 -4.05
C LEU A 11 -5.28 11.54 -5.43
N PHE A 12 -4.53 11.85 -6.50
CA PHE A 12 -4.95 11.75 -7.89
C PHE A 12 -5.21 10.31 -8.33
N LEU A 13 -6.42 10.03 -8.81
CA LEU A 13 -6.79 8.79 -9.49
C LEU A 13 -7.17 9.03 -10.96
N THR A 14 -7.93 10.09 -11.16
CA THR A 14 -8.44 10.54 -12.46
C THR A 14 -8.58 12.06 -12.40
N ASP A 15 -8.63 12.70 -13.56
CA ASP A 15 -8.89 14.13 -13.67
C ASP A 15 -10.38 14.37 -14.01
N PRO A 16 -11.19 14.87 -13.06
CA PRO A 16 -12.62 15.10 -13.29
C PRO A 16 -12.90 16.07 -14.45
N TYR A 17 -11.99 16.98 -14.77
CA TYR A 17 -12.14 17.89 -15.91
C TYR A 17 -11.96 17.17 -17.24
N GLU A 18 -10.97 16.28 -17.35
CA GLU A 18 -10.79 15.43 -18.53
C GLU A 18 -11.88 14.35 -18.63
N ASP A 19 -12.35 13.81 -17.51
CA ASP A 19 -13.49 12.88 -17.46
C ASP A 19 -14.76 13.54 -17.99
N LYS A 20 -15.04 14.79 -17.58
CA LYS A 20 -16.15 15.58 -18.12
C LYS A 20 -16.01 15.79 -19.63
N LYS A 21 -14.82 16.14 -20.11
CA LYS A 21 -14.58 16.31 -21.56
C LYS A 21 -14.72 14.99 -22.31
N ALA A 22 -14.22 13.88 -21.77
CA ALA A 22 -14.35 12.55 -22.34
C ALA A 22 -15.83 12.16 -22.43
N LEU A 23 -16.58 12.37 -21.35
CA LEU A 23 -18.03 12.14 -21.32
C LEU A 23 -18.78 13.03 -22.33
N LYS A 24 -18.38 14.29 -22.49
CA LYS A 24 -18.93 15.22 -23.49
C LYS A 24 -18.61 14.79 -24.92
N ARG A 25 -17.39 14.29 -25.18
CA ARG A 25 -17.02 13.68 -26.48
C ARG A 25 -17.85 12.43 -26.77
N LYS A 26 -18.07 11.57 -25.76
CA LYS A 26 -18.86 10.33 -25.86
C LYS A 26 -20.35 10.61 -26.12
N LYS A 27 -20.96 11.54 -25.38
CA LYS A 27 -22.40 11.85 -25.48
C LYS A 27 -22.74 12.87 -26.57
N GLY A 28 -21.75 13.61 -27.06
CA GLY A 28 -21.93 14.74 -27.98
C GLY A 28 -22.27 16.05 -27.26
N ASN A 29 -22.25 17.16 -28.00
CA ASN A 29 -22.59 18.47 -27.45
C ASN A 29 -24.09 18.57 -27.12
N ARG A 30 -24.39 19.31 -26.04
CA ARG A 30 -25.74 19.74 -25.69
C ARG A 30 -26.34 20.56 -26.85
N ALA A 31 -27.60 20.28 -27.18
CA ALA A 31 -28.33 21.10 -28.16
C ALA A 31 -28.59 22.51 -27.61
N GLY A 32 -28.44 23.54 -28.43
CA GLY A 32 -28.57 24.93 -27.99
C GLY A 32 -29.92 25.20 -27.31
N GLY A 33 -29.92 25.85 -26.13
CA GLY A 33 -31.16 26.16 -25.40
C GLY A 33 -31.72 25.03 -24.53
N THR A 34 -31.08 23.86 -24.43
CA THR A 34 -31.55 22.75 -23.58
C THR A 34 -31.02 22.81 -22.14
N CYS A 35 -31.67 22.22 -21.15
CA CYS A 35 -31.30 22.23 -19.72
C CYS A 35 -31.31 23.62 -19.02
N GLU A 36 -31.35 24.74 -19.76
CA GLU A 36 -31.27 26.11 -19.20
C GLU A 36 -32.37 26.44 -18.19
N TRP A 37 -33.54 25.82 -18.35
CA TRP A 37 -34.68 25.98 -17.45
C TRP A 37 -34.40 25.51 -16.02
N ILE A 38 -33.45 24.57 -15.81
CA ILE A 38 -33.15 24.03 -14.47
C ILE A 38 -32.67 25.13 -13.52
N MET A 39 -32.03 26.18 -14.06
CA MET A 39 -31.51 27.31 -13.27
C MET A 39 -32.61 28.13 -12.59
N GLY A 40 -33.85 28.00 -13.07
CA GLY A 40 -35.03 28.69 -12.52
C GLY A 40 -35.96 27.81 -11.68
N THR A 41 -35.63 26.54 -11.44
CA THR A 41 -36.53 25.65 -10.67
C THR A 41 -36.45 25.91 -9.17
N GLU A 42 -37.56 25.66 -8.47
CA GLU A 42 -37.64 25.83 -7.02
C GLU A 42 -36.64 24.92 -6.30
N GLU A 43 -36.47 23.69 -6.77
CA GLU A 43 -35.58 22.70 -6.18
C GLU A 43 -34.10 23.13 -6.28
N LEU A 44 -33.64 23.57 -7.46
CA LEU A 44 -32.25 23.99 -7.63
C LEU A 44 -32.00 25.34 -6.96
N THR A 45 -32.95 26.27 -6.99
CA THR A 45 -32.80 27.57 -6.31
C THR A 45 -32.77 27.41 -4.78
N ALA A 46 -33.60 26.52 -4.23
CA ALA A 46 -33.57 26.14 -2.82
C ALA A 46 -32.23 25.47 -2.44
N TRP A 47 -31.71 24.57 -3.29
CA TRP A 47 -30.40 23.95 -3.10
C TRP A 47 -29.25 24.95 -3.22
N LEU A 48 -29.31 25.95 -4.11
CA LEU A 48 -28.31 27.02 -4.18
C LEU A 48 -28.34 27.94 -2.94
N GLY A 49 -29.51 28.05 -2.30
CA GLY A 49 -29.76 28.86 -1.12
C GLY A 49 -29.84 30.36 -1.42
N SER A 50 -30.81 31.06 -0.81
CA SER A 50 -30.88 32.52 -0.89
C SER A 50 -29.66 33.13 -0.17
N GLY A 51 -29.07 34.19 -0.72
CA GLY A 51 -27.85 34.81 -0.20
C GLY A 51 -28.02 35.56 1.13
N GLN A 52 -29.09 35.32 1.90
CA GLN A 52 -29.37 36.00 3.17
C GLN A 52 -29.19 35.07 4.37
N THR A 53 -28.46 35.60 5.35
CA THR A 53 -28.00 34.97 6.58
C THR A 53 -29.09 34.93 7.65
N ASP A 54 -30.22 34.26 7.40
CA ASP A 54 -31.20 33.97 8.47
C ASP A 54 -31.17 32.48 8.83
N ARG A 55 -30.71 32.22 10.06
CA ARG A 55 -30.51 30.88 10.67
C ARG A 55 -31.82 30.16 11.02
N SER A 56 -32.93 30.45 10.34
CA SER A 56 -34.26 29.96 10.73
C SER A 56 -35.03 29.20 9.66
N GLU A 57 -34.47 28.96 8.46
CA GLU A 57 -35.09 28.06 7.47
C GLU A 57 -34.37 26.71 7.45
N GLY A 58 -35.17 25.64 7.38
CA GLY A 58 -34.84 24.32 7.92
C GLY A 58 -33.78 23.52 7.16
N GLN A 59 -33.29 22.47 7.84
CA GLN A 59 -32.25 21.50 7.44
C GLN A 59 -32.52 20.71 6.13
N GLY A 60 -33.50 21.10 5.30
CA GLY A 60 -34.06 20.27 4.23
C GLY A 60 -33.44 20.39 2.83
N THR A 61 -32.44 21.25 2.58
CA THR A 61 -32.04 21.58 1.18
C THR A 61 -30.56 21.36 0.85
N GLN A 62 -29.77 20.72 1.73
CA GLN A 62 -28.34 20.50 1.48
C GLN A 62 -28.07 19.39 0.47
N VAL A 63 -28.91 18.36 0.41
CA VAL A 63 -28.82 17.26 -0.55
C VAL A 63 -29.98 17.34 -1.52
N LEU A 64 -29.67 17.36 -2.82
CA LEU A 64 -30.65 17.33 -3.91
C LEU A 64 -30.43 16.11 -4.80
N TRP A 65 -31.45 15.27 -4.94
CA TRP A 65 -31.42 14.11 -5.81
C TRP A 65 -32.22 14.34 -7.09
N LEU A 66 -31.54 14.43 -8.23
CA LEU A 66 -32.14 14.53 -9.55
C LEU A 66 -32.10 13.17 -10.25
N HIS A 67 -33.24 12.50 -10.31
CA HIS A 67 -33.30 11.15 -10.86
C HIS A 67 -34.09 11.08 -12.17
N GLY A 68 -33.97 9.96 -12.86
CA GLY A 68 -34.71 9.72 -14.09
C GLY A 68 -34.36 8.40 -14.73
N ASN A 69 -35.28 7.89 -15.56
CA ASN A 69 -35.09 6.65 -16.31
C ASN A 69 -33.90 6.75 -17.30
N PRO A 70 -33.42 5.63 -17.85
CA PRO A 70 -32.40 5.63 -18.90
C PRO A 70 -32.68 6.61 -20.05
N GLY A 71 -31.65 7.38 -20.44
CA GLY A 71 -31.73 8.28 -21.60
C GLY A 71 -32.53 9.58 -21.38
N THR A 72 -32.87 9.93 -20.13
CA THR A 72 -33.54 11.20 -19.74
C THR A 72 -32.63 12.43 -19.71
N GLY A 73 -31.33 12.27 -19.95
CA GLY A 73 -30.37 13.39 -20.02
C GLY A 73 -29.70 13.78 -18.70
N LYS A 74 -29.74 12.93 -17.66
CA LYS A 74 -29.10 13.16 -16.34
C LYS A 74 -27.66 13.69 -16.43
N SER A 75 -26.75 12.96 -17.08
CA SER A 75 -25.36 13.44 -17.22
C SER A 75 -25.23 14.69 -18.07
N THR A 76 -26.10 14.90 -19.06
CA THR A 76 -26.12 16.15 -19.84
C THR A 76 -26.52 17.32 -18.95
N MET A 77 -27.49 17.11 -18.06
CA MET A 77 -27.88 18.07 -17.02
C MET A 77 -26.74 18.33 -16.04
N ALA A 78 -26.06 17.30 -15.53
CA ALA A 78 -24.91 17.46 -14.66
C ALA A 78 -23.77 18.22 -15.36
N ILE A 79 -23.43 17.89 -16.61
CA ILE A 79 -22.45 18.63 -17.42
C ILE A 79 -22.86 20.10 -17.53
N PHE A 80 -24.11 20.38 -17.91
CA PHE A 80 -24.63 21.75 -18.02
C PHE A 80 -24.50 22.51 -16.69
N LEU A 81 -24.96 21.93 -15.59
CA LEU A 81 -24.85 22.52 -14.26
C LEU A 81 -23.38 22.78 -13.90
N THR A 82 -22.47 21.85 -14.19
CA THR A 82 -21.05 22.08 -13.91
C THR A 82 -20.48 23.25 -14.73
N GLU A 83 -20.89 23.43 -15.99
CA GLU A 83 -20.42 24.52 -16.85
C GLU A 83 -20.99 25.87 -16.42
N GLU A 84 -22.31 25.96 -16.21
CA GLU A 84 -22.97 27.20 -15.79
C GLU A 84 -22.58 27.63 -14.38
N LEU A 85 -22.55 26.69 -13.42
CA LEU A 85 -22.16 27.01 -12.05
C LEU A 85 -20.67 27.36 -11.96
N SER A 86 -19.80 26.74 -12.76
CA SER A 86 -18.38 27.16 -12.81
C SER A 86 -18.26 28.62 -13.27
N GLN A 87 -19.01 29.02 -14.30
CA GLN A 87 -19.02 30.41 -14.77
C GLN A 87 -19.62 31.35 -13.72
N ALA A 88 -20.77 31.01 -13.15
CA ALA A 88 -21.44 31.83 -12.15
C ALA A 88 -20.61 31.99 -10.87
N PHE A 89 -19.92 30.94 -10.42
CA PHE A 89 -19.13 30.95 -9.20
C PHE A 89 -17.75 31.60 -9.42
N SER A 90 -17.18 31.55 -10.63
CA SER A 90 -15.92 32.26 -10.94
C SER A 90 -16.01 33.78 -10.71
N ALA A 91 -17.21 34.35 -10.73
CA ALA A 91 -17.46 35.76 -10.45
C ALA A 91 -17.59 36.10 -8.94
N THR A 92 -17.64 35.11 -8.05
CA THR A 92 -17.85 35.31 -6.60
C THR A 92 -16.89 34.46 -5.76
N GLU A 93 -16.02 35.09 -4.97
CA GLU A 93 -15.01 34.44 -4.11
C GLU A 93 -15.58 33.54 -2.97
N ARG A 94 -16.91 33.39 -2.86
CA ARG A 94 -17.58 32.69 -1.75
C ARG A 94 -18.26 31.38 -2.14
N ARG A 95 -18.11 30.89 -3.37
CA ARG A 95 -18.72 29.64 -3.84
C ARG A 95 -17.69 28.77 -4.57
N THR A 96 -17.65 27.49 -4.22
CA THR A 96 -16.72 26.50 -4.76
C THR A 96 -17.51 25.36 -5.36
N LEU A 97 -17.13 24.92 -6.57
CA LEU A 97 -17.78 23.80 -7.25
C LEU A 97 -16.78 22.64 -7.39
N ALA A 98 -17.18 21.45 -6.96
CA ALA A 98 -16.47 20.21 -7.25
C ALA A 98 -17.46 19.22 -7.86
N TYR A 99 -16.99 18.37 -8.77
CA TYR A 99 -17.87 17.39 -9.40
C TYR A 99 -17.17 16.08 -9.71
N PHE A 100 -17.92 14.99 -9.73
CA PHE A 100 -17.40 13.67 -10.09
C PHE A 100 -18.42 12.96 -10.97
N PHE A 101 -17.93 12.31 -12.03
CA PHE A 101 -18.75 11.54 -12.96
C PHE A 101 -18.43 10.07 -12.76
N CYS A 102 -19.32 9.34 -12.09
CA CYS A 102 -19.19 7.90 -11.95
C CYS A 102 -19.33 7.23 -13.31
N ASP A 103 -18.58 6.14 -13.52
CA ASP A 103 -18.59 5.39 -14.76
C ASP A 103 -18.15 3.95 -14.51
N SER A 104 -19.08 3.02 -14.67
CA SER A 104 -18.85 1.60 -14.35
C SER A 104 -17.79 0.96 -15.24
N ALA A 105 -17.45 1.59 -16.36
CA ALA A 105 -16.41 1.12 -17.27
C ALA A 105 -14.98 1.34 -16.76
N PHE A 106 -14.76 2.19 -15.75
CA PHE A 106 -13.43 2.55 -15.28
C PHE A 106 -13.27 2.28 -13.78
N ASP A 107 -12.27 1.47 -13.42
CA ASP A 107 -11.99 1.13 -12.01
C ASP A 107 -11.71 2.36 -11.15
N THR A 108 -11.10 3.39 -11.74
CA THR A 108 -10.81 4.66 -11.08
C THR A 108 -12.05 5.53 -10.87
N ARG A 109 -13.23 5.17 -11.43
CA ARG A 109 -14.45 5.99 -11.42
C ARG A 109 -15.70 5.27 -10.90
N LYS A 110 -15.57 4.06 -10.35
CA LYS A 110 -16.69 3.29 -9.80
C LYS A 110 -16.70 3.14 -8.28
N SER A 111 -15.58 3.43 -7.59
CA SER A 111 -15.50 3.26 -6.13
C SER A 111 -15.91 4.50 -5.31
N ALA A 112 -16.31 4.30 -4.06
CA ALA A 112 -16.67 5.40 -3.15
C ALA A 112 -15.46 6.28 -2.83
N THR A 113 -14.29 5.66 -2.64
CA THR A 113 -13.02 6.38 -2.43
C THR A 113 -12.65 7.24 -3.64
N SER A 114 -12.92 6.77 -4.86
CA SER A 114 -12.70 7.53 -6.09
C SER A 114 -13.50 8.82 -6.13
N VAL A 115 -14.80 8.74 -5.78
CA VAL A 115 -15.70 9.91 -5.73
C VAL A 115 -15.14 10.96 -4.79
N VAL A 116 -14.81 10.57 -3.55
CA VAL A 116 -14.32 11.49 -2.53
C VAL A 116 -12.96 12.07 -2.91
N ARG A 117 -12.03 11.25 -3.43
CA ARG A 117 -10.70 11.72 -3.88
C ARG A 117 -10.81 12.74 -5.01
N GLY A 118 -11.69 12.49 -5.99
CA GLY A 118 -11.92 13.43 -7.09
C GLY A 118 -12.53 14.75 -6.65
N LEU A 119 -13.47 14.73 -5.70
CA LEU A 119 -14.04 15.94 -5.11
C LEU A 119 -12.98 16.71 -4.29
N LEU A 120 -12.24 16.00 -3.44
CA LEU A 120 -11.20 16.56 -2.58
C LEU A 120 -10.07 17.20 -3.38
N LEU A 121 -9.62 16.53 -4.44
CA LEU A 121 -8.58 17.04 -5.35
C LEU A 121 -8.98 18.40 -5.92
N GLN A 122 -10.21 18.55 -6.40
CA GLN A 122 -10.71 19.82 -6.95
C GLN A 122 -10.82 20.91 -5.89
N LEU A 123 -11.26 20.57 -4.67
CA LEU A 123 -11.31 21.54 -3.56
C LEU A 123 -9.91 22.07 -3.23
N VAL A 124 -8.91 21.18 -3.17
CA VAL A 124 -7.52 21.54 -2.90
C VAL A 124 -6.89 22.33 -4.04
N GLN A 125 -7.20 22.00 -5.30
CA GLN A 125 -6.71 22.76 -6.46
C GLN A 125 -7.28 24.18 -6.52
N GLN A 126 -8.56 24.35 -6.18
CA GLN A 126 -9.22 25.67 -6.16
C GLN A 126 -8.82 26.49 -4.93
N HIS A 127 -8.54 25.82 -3.81
CA HIS A 127 -8.12 26.43 -2.55
C HIS A 127 -6.83 25.79 -2.05
N PRO A 128 -5.66 26.17 -2.61
CA PRO A 128 -4.37 25.58 -2.24
C PRO A 128 -4.05 25.64 -0.74
N GLN A 129 -4.63 26.60 0.00
CA GLN A 129 -4.54 26.69 1.46
C GLN A 129 -5.15 25.48 2.21
N LEU A 130 -6.08 24.74 1.58
CA LEU A 130 -6.61 23.49 2.14
C LEU A 130 -5.54 22.39 2.13
N LEU A 131 -4.54 22.49 1.25
CA LEU A 131 -3.42 21.57 1.22
C LEU A 131 -2.59 21.65 2.52
N ASP A 132 -2.51 22.81 3.15
CA ASP A 132 -1.81 22.97 4.44
C ASP A 132 -2.50 22.21 5.58
N ARG A 133 -3.80 21.89 5.43
CA ARG A 133 -4.57 21.06 6.37
C ARG A 133 -4.58 19.58 5.99
N LEU A 134 -4.48 19.27 4.70
CA LEU A 134 -4.40 17.89 4.20
C LEU A 134 -3.00 17.30 4.39
N LEU A 135 -1.96 18.08 4.15
CA LEU A 135 -0.56 17.64 4.19
C LEU A 135 -0.15 17.02 5.52
N PRO A 136 -0.50 17.58 6.70
CA PRO A 136 -0.21 16.94 7.98
C PRO A 136 -0.75 15.51 8.02
N LYS A 137 -2.03 15.31 7.67
CA LYS A 137 -2.67 13.98 7.67
C LYS A 137 -2.04 13.02 6.67
N TYR A 138 -1.66 13.51 5.50
CA TYR A 138 -0.96 12.70 4.48
C TYR A 138 0.47 12.36 4.92
N ASN A 139 1.19 13.28 5.55
CA ASN A 139 2.53 13.01 6.08
C ASN A 139 2.52 11.95 7.19
N GLU A 140 1.41 11.78 7.93
CA GLU A 140 1.26 10.71 8.92
C GLU A 140 1.01 9.32 8.33
N ARG A 141 0.14 9.24 7.31
CA ARG A 141 -0.43 7.97 6.82
C ARG A 141 0.03 7.59 5.41
N GLY A 142 0.72 8.47 4.70
CA GLY A 142 1.14 8.29 3.32
C GLY A 142 -0.03 7.95 2.38
N ALA A 143 0.24 7.13 1.36
CA ALA A 143 -0.75 6.67 0.40
C ALA A 143 -1.91 5.87 1.02
N GLU A 144 -1.69 5.22 2.18
CA GLU A 144 -2.74 4.45 2.87
C GLU A 144 -3.90 5.34 3.34
N LEU A 145 -3.66 6.64 3.53
CA LEU A 145 -4.71 7.60 3.85
C LEU A 145 -5.85 7.58 2.83
N PHE A 146 -5.50 7.42 1.55
CA PHE A 146 -6.43 7.50 0.45
C PHE A 146 -7.02 6.13 0.04
N ARG A 147 -6.77 5.09 0.85
CA ARG A 147 -7.39 3.76 0.69
C ARG A 147 -8.58 3.55 1.61
N SER A 148 -8.65 4.24 2.75
CA SER A 148 -9.78 4.17 3.69
C SER A 148 -10.87 5.18 3.31
N PHE A 149 -12.09 4.70 3.04
CA PHE A 149 -13.24 5.55 2.75
C PHE A 149 -13.57 6.47 3.93
N ASP A 150 -13.64 5.94 5.16
CA ASP A 150 -14.03 6.73 6.34
C ASP A 150 -13.04 7.85 6.64
N ALA A 151 -11.74 7.57 6.49
CA ALA A 151 -10.70 8.59 6.65
C ALA A 151 -10.83 9.68 5.58
N LEU A 152 -11.05 9.29 4.32
CA LEU A 152 -11.26 10.21 3.20
C LEU A 152 -12.51 11.06 3.38
N TRP A 153 -13.63 10.46 3.76
CA TRP A 153 -14.89 11.16 3.98
C TRP A 153 -14.76 12.19 5.10
N THR A 154 -14.15 11.80 6.22
CA THR A 154 -13.87 12.68 7.34
C THR A 154 -13.03 13.89 6.91
N ILE A 155 -11.97 13.65 6.13
CA ILE A 155 -11.12 14.72 5.59
C ILE A 155 -11.90 15.62 4.65
N PHE A 156 -12.67 15.03 3.73
CA PHE A 156 -13.48 15.79 2.80
C PHE A 156 -14.46 16.70 3.53
N MET A 157 -15.20 16.17 4.52
CA MET A 157 -16.14 16.96 5.32
C MET A 157 -15.43 18.06 6.12
N GLU A 158 -14.26 17.78 6.71
CA GLU A 158 -13.50 18.78 7.46
C GLU A 158 -12.98 19.93 6.57
N LEU A 159 -12.41 19.60 5.41
CA LEU A 159 -11.88 20.60 4.49
C LEU A 159 -13.01 21.38 3.79
N ALA A 160 -14.09 20.70 3.43
CA ALA A 160 -15.27 21.32 2.86
C ALA A 160 -16.03 22.18 3.89
N ALA A 161 -15.92 21.92 5.18
CA ALA A 161 -16.53 22.74 6.24
C ALA A 161 -15.81 24.08 6.47
N ASP A 162 -14.61 24.31 5.92
CA ASP A 162 -13.85 25.54 6.15
C ASP A 162 -14.59 26.81 5.68
N GLU A 163 -15.06 27.65 6.60
CA GLU A 163 -15.83 28.86 6.25
C GLU A 163 -15.05 29.85 5.36
N LYS A 164 -13.70 29.82 5.40
CA LYS A 164 -12.86 30.71 4.58
C LYS A 164 -12.92 30.39 3.09
N THR A 165 -13.29 29.16 2.72
CA THR A 165 -13.41 28.72 1.32
C THR A 165 -14.86 28.78 0.82
N GLY A 166 -15.75 29.46 1.55
CA GLY A 166 -17.12 29.75 1.13
C GLY A 166 -18.06 28.55 1.20
N ARG A 167 -19.16 28.57 0.43
CA ARG A 167 -20.08 27.42 0.27
C ARG A 167 -19.57 26.46 -0.80
N LYS A 168 -19.69 25.16 -0.56
CA LYS A 168 -19.20 24.09 -1.44
C LYS A 168 -20.39 23.39 -2.05
N TYR A 169 -20.36 23.29 -3.36
CA TYR A 169 -21.37 22.61 -4.15
C TYR A 169 -20.69 21.42 -4.82
N CYS A 170 -21.13 20.22 -4.48
CA CYS A 170 -20.58 18.96 -4.97
C CYS A 170 -21.62 18.30 -5.87
N ILE A 171 -21.24 17.99 -7.12
CA ILE A 171 -22.12 17.27 -8.06
C ILE A 171 -21.56 15.86 -8.25
N ILE A 172 -22.34 14.83 -7.93
CA ILE A 172 -22.00 13.43 -8.16
C ILE A 172 -22.96 12.91 -9.23
N ASP A 173 -22.47 12.73 -10.45
CA ASP A 173 -23.27 12.21 -11.57
C ASP A 173 -23.21 10.69 -11.63
N ALA A 174 -24.35 10.08 -11.95
CA ALA A 174 -24.50 8.65 -12.21
C ALA A 174 -24.07 7.74 -11.04
N LEU A 175 -24.52 8.04 -9.82
CA LEU A 175 -24.20 7.25 -8.63
C LEU A 175 -24.57 5.76 -8.77
N ASP A 176 -25.57 5.46 -9.60
CA ASP A 176 -25.96 4.12 -9.98
C ASP A 176 -24.94 3.33 -10.82
N GLU A 177 -23.83 3.95 -11.23
CA GLU A 177 -22.72 3.32 -11.95
C GLU A 177 -21.52 2.98 -11.04
N CYS A 178 -21.63 3.23 -9.73
CA CYS A 178 -20.68 2.71 -8.74
C CYS A 178 -20.81 1.18 -8.58
N ASP A 179 -19.73 0.52 -8.13
CA ASP A 179 -19.84 -0.87 -7.67
C ASP A 179 -20.77 -0.96 -6.45
N GLU A 180 -21.40 -2.12 -6.27
CA GLU A 180 -22.48 -2.32 -5.29
C GLU A 180 -22.02 -1.98 -3.86
N GLU A 181 -20.82 -2.44 -3.45
CA GLU A 181 -20.24 -2.16 -2.13
C GLU A 181 -20.01 -0.65 -1.93
N SER A 182 -19.42 0.01 -2.92
CA SER A 182 -19.15 1.45 -2.88
C SER A 182 -20.40 2.31 -2.91
N GLN A 183 -21.41 1.90 -3.67
CA GLN A 183 -22.68 2.60 -3.77
C GLN A 183 -23.38 2.61 -2.40
N ASP A 184 -23.52 1.44 -1.77
CA ASP A 184 -24.13 1.31 -0.44
C ASP A 184 -23.35 2.11 0.61
N THR A 185 -22.01 2.02 0.58
CA THR A 185 -21.13 2.79 1.48
C THR A 185 -21.36 4.30 1.36
N LEU A 186 -21.37 4.84 0.14
CA LEU A 186 -21.56 6.28 -0.08
C LEU A 186 -22.98 6.73 0.30
N LEU A 187 -24.00 5.93 0.00
CA LEU A 187 -25.40 6.24 0.32
C LEU A 187 -25.64 6.27 1.83
N LYS A 188 -25.18 5.25 2.56
CA LYS A 188 -25.23 5.22 4.03
C LYS A 188 -24.55 6.44 4.63
N GLN A 189 -23.35 6.75 4.15
CA GLN A 189 -22.60 7.89 4.67
C GLN A 189 -23.28 9.23 4.36
N LEU A 190 -23.86 9.41 3.17
CA LEU A 190 -24.65 10.60 2.83
C LEU A 190 -25.87 10.74 3.75
N GLU A 191 -26.58 9.64 3.99
CA GLU A 191 -27.74 9.61 4.89
C GLU A 191 -27.34 9.99 6.33
N GLU A 192 -26.37 9.31 6.91
CA GLU A 192 -25.88 9.54 8.27
C GLU A 192 -25.37 10.96 8.47
N THR A 193 -24.60 11.48 7.49
CA THR A 193 -23.97 12.79 7.58
C THR A 193 -24.99 13.93 7.49
N PHE A 194 -25.90 13.87 6.51
CA PHE A 194 -26.78 15.00 6.18
C PHE A 194 -28.18 14.92 6.83
N LYS A 195 -28.58 13.78 7.41
CA LYS A 195 -29.74 13.72 8.33
C LYS A 195 -29.37 14.05 9.78
N SER A 196 -28.08 14.04 10.13
CA SER A 196 -27.60 14.48 11.44
C SER A 196 -27.82 15.99 11.65
N ARG A 197 -28.02 16.39 12.91
CA ARG A 197 -28.11 17.82 13.27
C ARG A 197 -26.77 18.56 13.15
N ASP A 198 -25.67 17.83 13.09
CA ASP A 198 -24.30 18.36 13.05
C ASP A 198 -23.75 18.54 11.61
N ALA A 199 -24.59 18.35 10.59
CA ALA A 199 -24.20 18.51 9.18
C ALA A 199 -23.66 19.94 8.92
N PRO A 200 -22.47 20.09 8.31
CA PRO A 200 -21.91 21.42 8.04
C PRO A 200 -22.80 22.22 7.08
N PRO A 201 -23.31 23.41 7.45
CA PRO A 201 -24.33 24.14 6.69
C PRO A 201 -23.80 24.76 5.39
N ASN A 202 -22.49 24.69 5.14
CA ASN A 202 -21.83 25.25 3.96
C ASN A 202 -21.52 24.20 2.89
N ILE A 203 -21.95 22.94 3.05
CA ILE A 203 -21.74 21.86 2.09
C ILE A 203 -23.09 21.46 1.49
N HIS A 204 -23.14 21.42 0.17
CA HIS A 204 -24.32 21.10 -0.61
C HIS A 204 -23.96 20.03 -1.64
N VAL A 205 -24.73 18.94 -1.69
CA VAL A 205 -24.47 17.80 -2.58
C VAL A 205 -25.65 17.63 -3.53
N LEU A 206 -25.39 17.53 -4.82
CA LEU A 206 -26.35 17.16 -5.84
C LEU A 206 -25.95 15.80 -6.40
N VAL A 207 -26.88 14.85 -6.34
CA VAL A 207 -26.67 13.50 -6.88
C VAL A 207 -27.59 13.31 -8.07
N THR A 208 -27.06 12.75 -9.16
CA THR A 208 -27.90 12.20 -10.23
C THR A 208 -27.82 10.68 -10.23
N SER A 209 -28.96 10.02 -10.43
CA SER A 209 -28.96 8.57 -10.61
C SER A 209 -30.22 8.02 -11.30
N ARG A 210 -30.18 6.74 -11.67
CA ARG A 210 -31.40 5.95 -11.90
C ARG A 210 -32.13 5.71 -10.57
N PRO A 211 -33.47 5.70 -10.57
CA PRO A 211 -34.24 5.59 -9.34
C PRO A 211 -34.45 4.12 -8.94
N TYR A 212 -33.35 3.38 -8.78
CA TYR A 212 -33.39 1.98 -8.34
C TYR A 212 -33.85 1.86 -6.88
N PRO A 213 -34.51 0.75 -6.50
CA PRO A 213 -35.01 0.54 -5.13
C PRO A 213 -33.97 0.79 -4.05
N GLU A 214 -32.75 0.27 -4.23
CA GLU A 214 -31.62 0.40 -3.32
C GLU A 214 -31.15 1.84 -3.14
N ILE A 215 -31.19 2.68 -4.18
CA ILE A 215 -30.87 4.10 -4.08
C ILE A 215 -32.04 4.89 -3.46
N ARG A 216 -33.28 4.51 -3.80
CA ARG A 216 -34.50 5.13 -3.26
C ARG A 216 -34.57 5.01 -1.75
N GLU A 217 -34.22 3.85 -1.21
CA GLU A 217 -34.25 3.58 0.23
C GLU A 217 -33.54 4.69 1.05
N TYR A 218 -32.38 5.13 0.59
CA TYR A 218 -31.60 6.18 1.25
C TYR A 218 -31.99 7.59 0.80
N MET A 219 -32.19 7.81 -0.52
CA MET A 219 -32.29 9.15 -1.10
C MET A 219 -33.70 9.74 -1.09
N GLU A 220 -34.76 8.95 -0.94
CA GLU A 220 -36.14 9.46 -0.87
C GLU A 220 -36.39 10.39 0.33
N GLY A 221 -35.58 10.25 1.39
CA GLY A 221 -35.65 11.13 2.56
C GLY A 221 -35.10 12.55 2.35
N PHE A 222 -34.43 12.82 1.22
CA PHE A 222 -33.89 14.14 0.87
C PHE A 222 -34.77 14.86 -0.17
N ALA A 223 -34.49 16.13 -0.46
CA ALA A 223 -35.12 16.82 -1.57
C ALA A 223 -34.82 16.08 -2.89
N ASN A 224 -35.86 15.66 -3.61
CA ASN A 224 -35.71 14.83 -4.80
C ASN A 224 -36.73 15.18 -5.88
N LYS A 225 -36.33 14.97 -7.15
CA LYS A 225 -37.22 15.20 -8.30
C LYS A 225 -36.88 14.30 -9.48
N ASP A 226 -37.94 13.82 -10.15
CA ASP A 226 -37.82 13.19 -11.47
C ASP A 226 -37.64 14.25 -12.56
N LEU A 227 -36.54 14.20 -13.30
CA LEU A 227 -36.29 15.09 -14.43
C LEU A 227 -37.37 14.99 -15.52
N ALA A 228 -38.00 13.83 -15.68
CA ALA A 228 -39.09 13.65 -16.66
C ALA A 228 -40.39 14.36 -16.26
N SER A 229 -40.52 14.78 -14.99
CA SER A 229 -41.73 15.46 -14.49
C SER A 229 -41.81 16.93 -14.93
N TYR A 230 -40.70 17.55 -15.32
CA TYR A 230 -40.67 18.93 -15.80
C TYR A 230 -41.28 19.06 -17.19
N ALA A 231 -42.12 20.09 -17.41
CA ALA A 231 -42.72 20.34 -18.72
C ALA A 231 -41.66 20.77 -19.74
N GLU A 232 -40.64 21.49 -19.27
CA GLU A 232 -39.52 22.03 -20.03
C GLU A 232 -38.59 20.91 -20.53
N ALA A 233 -38.47 19.80 -19.81
CA ALA A 233 -37.72 18.63 -20.27
C ALA A 233 -38.28 18.06 -21.60
N LYS A 234 -39.60 18.20 -21.84
CA LYS A 234 -40.21 17.83 -23.14
C LYS A 234 -39.79 18.79 -24.25
N GLN A 235 -39.68 20.09 -23.96
CA GLN A 235 -39.22 21.09 -24.91
C GLN A 235 -37.74 20.89 -25.29
N ASP A 236 -36.92 20.44 -24.35
CA ASP A 236 -35.52 20.13 -24.63
C ASP A 236 -35.35 19.00 -25.63
N ILE A 237 -36.21 17.99 -25.56
CA ILE A 237 -36.22 16.88 -26.50
C ILE A 237 -36.64 17.37 -27.89
N GLU A 238 -37.63 18.26 -27.97
CA GLU A 238 -38.02 18.90 -29.23
C GLU A 238 -36.87 19.68 -29.85
N ARG A 239 -36.15 20.50 -29.07
CA ARG A 239 -34.95 21.22 -29.53
C ARG A 239 -33.84 20.26 -30.01
N CYS A 240 -33.60 19.19 -29.26
CA CYS A 240 -32.63 18.16 -29.62
C CYS A 240 -32.99 17.47 -30.95
N ILE A 241 -34.28 17.12 -31.14
CA ILE A 241 -34.79 16.57 -32.41
C ILE A 241 -34.57 17.58 -33.53
N GLU A 242 -34.90 18.86 -33.33
CA GLU A 242 -34.74 19.89 -34.35
C GLU A 242 -33.29 20.06 -34.80
N GLU A 243 -32.34 20.14 -33.86
CA GLU A 243 -30.92 20.30 -34.16
C GLU A 243 -30.35 19.07 -34.86
N ARG A 244 -30.56 17.87 -34.31
CA ARG A 244 -30.05 16.61 -34.88
C ARG A 244 -30.63 16.34 -36.27
N THR A 245 -31.93 16.58 -36.47
CA THR A 245 -32.55 16.40 -37.79
C THR A 245 -32.12 17.46 -38.80
N THR A 246 -31.79 18.69 -38.37
CA THR A 246 -31.20 19.71 -39.25
C THR A 246 -29.81 19.31 -39.70
N ALA A 247 -28.97 18.83 -38.78
CA ALA A 247 -27.64 18.32 -39.09
C ALA A 247 -27.72 17.12 -40.06
N LEU A 248 -28.63 16.17 -39.80
CA LEU A 248 -28.87 15.02 -40.68
C LEU A 248 -29.39 15.46 -42.05
N ALA A 249 -30.31 16.42 -42.12
CA ALA A 249 -30.82 16.97 -43.37
C ALA A 249 -29.72 17.67 -44.19
N GLY A 250 -28.78 18.35 -43.52
CA GLY A 250 -27.60 18.92 -44.17
C GLY A 250 -26.70 17.84 -44.79
N LYS A 251 -26.42 16.76 -44.06
CA LYS A 251 -25.61 15.63 -44.53
C LYS A 251 -26.29 14.80 -45.64
N LYS A 252 -27.62 14.62 -45.55
CA LYS A 252 -28.41 13.72 -46.42
C LYS A 252 -29.24 14.44 -47.48
N HIS A 253 -29.15 15.77 -47.53
CA HIS A 253 -29.93 16.65 -48.41
C HIS A 253 -31.45 16.38 -48.36
N TYR A 254 -32.01 16.30 -47.15
CA TYR A 254 -33.46 16.09 -47.00
C TYR A 254 -34.25 17.30 -47.54
N THR A 255 -35.34 17.01 -48.25
CA THR A 255 -36.32 18.05 -48.61
C THR A 255 -37.06 18.52 -47.36
N ALA A 256 -37.63 19.74 -47.39
CA ALA A 256 -38.41 20.27 -46.28
C ALA A 256 -39.56 19.33 -45.85
N LYS A 257 -40.17 18.62 -46.82
CA LYS A 257 -41.20 17.61 -46.56
C LYS A 257 -40.65 16.45 -45.74
N VAL A 258 -39.55 15.83 -46.17
CA VAL A 258 -38.93 14.69 -45.48
C VAL A 258 -38.44 15.10 -44.10
N LEU A 259 -37.81 16.27 -43.96
CA LEU A 259 -37.37 16.80 -42.67
C LEU A 259 -38.53 16.96 -41.67
N THR A 260 -39.67 17.48 -42.12
CA THR A 260 -40.86 17.64 -41.27
C THR A 260 -41.40 16.28 -40.82
N GLN A 261 -41.55 15.33 -41.74
CA GLN A 261 -42.01 13.97 -41.42
C GLN A 261 -41.08 13.25 -40.45
N VAL A 262 -39.76 13.35 -40.66
CA VAL A 262 -38.74 12.77 -39.76
C VAL A 262 -38.87 13.37 -38.35
N ARG A 263 -39.01 14.69 -38.21
CA ARG A 263 -39.18 15.36 -36.91
C ARG A 263 -40.43 14.88 -36.18
N ASP A 264 -41.56 14.82 -36.87
CA ASP A 264 -42.83 14.44 -36.25
C ASP A 264 -42.81 13.00 -35.76
N ILE A 265 -42.21 12.07 -36.53
CA ILE A 265 -42.07 10.68 -36.11
C ILE A 265 -41.11 10.54 -34.91
N LEU A 266 -39.99 11.26 -34.91
CA LEU A 266 -39.05 11.22 -33.78
C LEU A 266 -39.70 11.76 -32.48
N ARG A 267 -40.54 12.81 -32.58
CA ARG A 267 -41.30 13.34 -31.43
C ARG A 267 -42.27 12.32 -30.89
N GLU A 268 -43.04 11.66 -31.76
CA GLU A 268 -44.04 10.67 -31.34
C GLU A 268 -43.42 9.42 -30.73
N ARG A 269 -42.31 8.92 -31.30
CA ARG A 269 -41.78 7.58 -30.97
C ARG A 269 -40.69 7.56 -29.90
N SER A 270 -40.03 8.68 -29.64
CA SER A 270 -38.97 8.76 -28.63
C SER A 270 -39.48 8.63 -27.20
N GLU A 271 -40.78 8.83 -26.95
CA GLU A 271 -41.41 8.79 -25.62
C GLU A 271 -40.65 9.60 -24.56
N GLY A 272 -40.07 10.73 -24.96
CA GLY A 272 -39.32 11.56 -24.04
C GLY A 272 -37.90 11.05 -23.72
N THR A 273 -37.30 10.21 -24.58
CA THR A 273 -35.94 9.67 -24.38
C THR A 273 -34.93 10.24 -25.38
N PHE A 274 -33.96 11.02 -24.91
CA PHE A 274 -32.89 11.59 -25.75
C PHE A 274 -32.03 10.50 -26.41
N LEU A 275 -31.75 9.42 -25.69
CA LEU A 275 -30.95 8.30 -26.21
C LEU A 275 -31.63 7.60 -27.39
N TRP A 276 -32.97 7.46 -27.35
CA TRP A 276 -33.73 6.91 -28.47
C TRP A 276 -33.59 7.79 -29.72
N VAL A 277 -33.68 9.12 -29.57
CA VAL A 277 -33.49 10.07 -30.68
C VAL A 277 -32.09 9.95 -31.27
N GLY A 278 -31.06 9.81 -30.42
CA GLY A 278 -29.68 9.63 -30.85
C GLY A 278 -29.50 8.37 -31.69
N LEU A 279 -29.93 7.23 -31.17
CA LEU A 279 -29.87 5.93 -31.85
C LEU A 279 -30.65 5.93 -33.17
N ALA A 280 -31.85 6.53 -33.19
CA ALA A 280 -32.67 6.63 -34.38
C ALA A 280 -31.99 7.48 -35.47
N CYS A 281 -31.38 8.61 -35.10
CA CYS A 281 -30.63 9.46 -36.03
C CYS A 281 -29.36 8.77 -36.56
N GLU A 282 -28.63 8.03 -35.71
CA GLU A 282 -27.44 7.27 -36.12
C GLU A 282 -27.80 6.15 -37.11
N GLU A 283 -28.88 5.39 -36.86
CA GLU A 283 -29.37 4.39 -37.83
C GLU A 283 -29.72 5.06 -39.17
N LEU A 284 -30.26 6.28 -39.19
CA LEU A 284 -30.58 7.00 -40.43
C LEU A 284 -29.36 7.52 -41.20
N GLU A 285 -28.19 7.65 -40.56
CA GLU A 285 -26.95 8.06 -41.25
C GLU A 285 -26.53 7.03 -42.31
N GLY A 286 -26.92 5.76 -42.18
CA GLY A 286 -26.69 4.72 -43.20
C GLY A 286 -27.78 4.61 -44.27
N ILE A 287 -28.94 5.23 -44.06
CA ILE A 287 -30.15 4.99 -44.87
C ILE A 287 -30.29 6.03 -46.00
N PRO A 288 -30.72 5.63 -47.21
CA PRO A 288 -31.07 6.59 -48.27
C PRO A 288 -32.23 7.50 -47.86
N SER A 289 -32.18 8.78 -48.26
CA SER A 289 -33.18 9.78 -47.86
C SER A 289 -34.62 9.42 -48.24
N LYS A 290 -34.82 8.67 -49.34
CA LYS A 290 -36.13 8.17 -49.78
C LYS A 290 -36.77 7.16 -48.81
N ASP A 291 -35.96 6.43 -48.04
CA ASP A 291 -36.41 5.33 -47.18
C ASP A 291 -36.46 5.76 -45.70
N ALA A 292 -35.94 6.95 -45.36
CA ALA A 292 -35.81 7.45 -43.99
C ALA A 292 -37.13 7.48 -43.21
N VAL A 293 -38.20 7.99 -43.84
CA VAL A 293 -39.55 8.06 -43.22
C VAL A 293 -40.08 6.65 -42.94
N GLN A 294 -40.00 5.75 -43.92
CA GLN A 294 -40.48 4.38 -43.78
C GLN A 294 -39.70 3.61 -42.70
N VAL A 295 -38.38 3.82 -42.59
CA VAL A 295 -37.56 3.18 -41.55
C VAL A 295 -37.96 3.65 -40.15
N LEU A 296 -38.18 4.95 -39.96
CA LEU A 296 -38.65 5.51 -38.69
C LEU A 296 -40.08 5.09 -38.34
N GLU A 297 -41.00 5.04 -39.31
CA GLU A 297 -42.37 4.53 -39.09
C GLU A 297 -42.38 3.06 -38.63
N ASN A 298 -41.37 2.29 -39.03
CA ASN A 298 -41.18 0.91 -38.59
C ASN A 298 -40.38 0.81 -37.27
N MET A 299 -39.78 1.89 -36.76
CA MET A 299 -39.06 1.86 -35.46
C MET A 299 -40.03 1.80 -34.30
N PRO A 300 -39.87 0.90 -33.33
CA PRO A 300 -40.79 0.82 -32.21
C PRO A 300 -40.69 2.06 -31.31
N LYS A 301 -41.78 2.34 -30.58
CA LYS A 301 -41.84 3.44 -29.61
C LYS A 301 -41.07 3.08 -28.35
N GLY A 302 -40.31 4.04 -27.81
CA GLY A 302 -39.57 3.89 -26.56
C GLY A 302 -38.26 3.08 -26.67
N LEU A 303 -37.36 3.31 -25.72
CA LEU A 303 -35.98 2.80 -25.72
C LEU A 303 -35.89 1.27 -25.62
N SER A 304 -36.67 0.65 -24.73
CA SER A 304 -36.61 -0.81 -24.53
C SER A 304 -37.03 -1.58 -25.78
N LEU A 305 -38.09 -1.16 -26.46
CA LEU A 305 -38.52 -1.83 -27.70
C LEU A 305 -37.54 -1.56 -28.84
N LEU A 306 -36.86 -0.41 -28.86
CA LEU A 306 -35.78 -0.14 -29.82
C LEU A 306 -34.61 -1.09 -29.61
N TYR A 307 -34.14 -1.28 -28.38
CA TYR A 307 -33.11 -2.28 -28.07
C TYR A 307 -33.54 -3.68 -28.47
N LYS A 308 -34.80 -4.05 -28.21
CA LYS A 308 -35.37 -5.33 -28.65
C LYS A 308 -35.27 -5.50 -30.16
N ARG A 309 -35.65 -4.50 -30.94
CA ARG A 309 -35.51 -4.53 -32.40
C ARG A 309 -34.04 -4.60 -32.84
N LEU A 310 -33.15 -3.83 -32.23
CA LEU A 310 -31.71 -3.85 -32.55
C LEU A 310 -31.11 -5.22 -32.28
N LEU A 311 -31.42 -5.80 -31.12
CA LEU A 311 -31.01 -7.15 -30.74
C LEU A 311 -31.60 -8.20 -31.69
N GLU A 312 -32.91 -8.19 -31.97
CA GLU A 312 -33.53 -9.13 -32.91
C GLU A 312 -32.91 -9.04 -34.31
N THR A 313 -32.52 -7.84 -34.74
CA THR A 313 -31.88 -7.62 -36.04
C THR A 313 -30.42 -8.08 -36.04
N ALA A 314 -29.66 -7.80 -34.98
CA ALA A 314 -28.31 -8.28 -34.80
C ALA A 314 -28.28 -9.82 -34.75
N VAL A 315 -29.23 -10.42 -34.02
CA VAL A 315 -29.37 -11.87 -33.89
C VAL A 315 -29.75 -12.52 -35.22
N LYS A 316 -30.56 -11.88 -36.08
CA LYS A 316 -30.90 -12.42 -37.42
C LYS A 316 -29.67 -12.61 -38.33
N ASN A 317 -28.60 -11.84 -38.12
CA ASN A 317 -27.40 -11.85 -38.96
C ASN A 317 -26.20 -12.60 -38.34
N GLY A 318 -26.27 -13.01 -37.07
CA GLY A 318 -25.15 -13.63 -36.34
C GLY A 318 -25.54 -14.11 -34.93
N ALA A 319 -26.63 -14.88 -34.83
CA ALA A 319 -27.38 -15.12 -33.59
C ALA A 319 -26.58 -15.55 -32.36
N LYS A 320 -25.59 -16.42 -32.53
CA LYS A 320 -24.84 -17.01 -31.42
C LYS A 320 -23.67 -16.11 -31.01
N ASP A 321 -22.94 -15.58 -31.97
CA ASP A 321 -21.72 -14.80 -31.73
C ASP A 321 -22.07 -13.44 -31.10
N VAL A 322 -23.13 -12.78 -31.60
CA VAL A 322 -23.62 -11.51 -31.03
C VAL A 322 -24.06 -11.67 -29.57
N ARG A 323 -24.81 -12.73 -29.25
CA ARG A 323 -25.26 -12.97 -27.87
C ARG A 323 -24.08 -13.24 -26.94
N ARG A 324 -23.08 -13.98 -27.40
CA ARG A 324 -21.88 -14.29 -26.62
C ARG A 324 -21.06 -13.03 -26.35
N VAL A 325 -20.81 -12.21 -27.38
CA VAL A 325 -20.12 -10.93 -27.25
C VAL A 325 -20.84 -10.02 -26.25
N LEU A 326 -22.16 -9.83 -26.39
CA LEU A 326 -22.94 -9.01 -25.47
C LEU A 326 -22.89 -9.53 -24.03
N SER A 327 -22.97 -10.86 -23.85
CA SER A 327 -22.92 -11.48 -22.52
C SER A 327 -21.58 -11.22 -21.84
N PHE A 328 -20.47 -11.42 -22.56
CA PHE A 328 -19.13 -11.28 -21.98
C PHE A 328 -18.76 -9.83 -21.69
N VAL A 329 -19.14 -8.90 -22.58
CA VAL A 329 -18.93 -7.46 -22.36
C VAL A 329 -19.76 -6.94 -21.17
N ALA A 330 -20.89 -7.57 -20.85
CA ALA A 330 -21.73 -7.17 -19.72
C ALA A 330 -21.25 -7.67 -18.35
N VAL A 331 -20.49 -8.78 -18.30
CA VAL A 331 -20.11 -9.45 -17.04
C VAL A 331 -18.60 -9.47 -16.77
N CYS A 332 -17.75 -9.03 -17.71
CA CYS A 332 -16.31 -8.96 -17.47
C CYS A 332 -15.99 -8.01 -16.30
N VAL A 333 -15.03 -8.39 -15.47
CA VAL A 333 -14.64 -7.62 -14.26
C VAL A 333 -13.99 -6.29 -14.65
N ARG A 334 -13.29 -6.29 -15.78
CA ARG A 334 -12.76 -5.09 -16.46
C ARG A 334 -13.00 -5.15 -17.97
N PRO A 335 -13.05 -4.00 -18.66
CA PRO A 335 -13.16 -3.97 -20.11
C PRO A 335 -12.04 -4.76 -20.80
N LEU A 336 -12.45 -5.62 -21.74
CA LEU A 336 -11.56 -6.42 -22.56
C LEU A 336 -11.13 -5.64 -23.80
N SER A 337 -9.88 -5.82 -24.24
CA SER A 337 -9.45 -5.35 -25.56
C SER A 337 -10.16 -6.12 -26.66
N VAL A 338 -10.13 -5.60 -27.89
CA VAL A 338 -10.70 -6.31 -29.05
C VAL A 338 -10.12 -7.72 -29.19
N LEU A 339 -8.82 -7.87 -28.97
CA LEU A 339 -8.13 -9.16 -29.06
C LEU A 339 -8.45 -10.08 -27.87
N GLU A 340 -8.47 -9.55 -26.64
CA GLU A 340 -8.88 -10.29 -25.43
C GLU A 340 -10.32 -10.81 -25.57
N LEU A 341 -11.22 -10.02 -26.16
CA LEU A 341 -12.61 -10.40 -26.38
C LEU A 341 -12.74 -11.49 -27.45
N SER A 342 -11.91 -11.45 -28.51
CA SER A 342 -11.82 -12.50 -29.52
C SER A 342 -11.45 -13.84 -28.88
N GLU A 343 -10.43 -13.83 -28.01
CA GLU A 343 -9.96 -15.00 -27.26
C GLU A 343 -11.00 -15.53 -26.26
N ALA A 344 -11.63 -14.63 -25.50
CA ALA A 344 -12.69 -14.99 -24.57
C ALA A 344 -13.86 -15.66 -25.31
N CYS A 345 -14.32 -15.05 -26.41
CA CYS A 345 -15.44 -15.57 -27.20
C CYS A 345 -15.08 -16.78 -28.07
N GLN A 346 -13.79 -17.10 -28.23
CA GLN A 346 -13.25 -18.09 -29.16
C GLN A 346 -13.66 -17.82 -30.62
N LEU A 347 -13.57 -16.57 -31.03
CA LEU A 347 -13.89 -16.13 -32.40
C LEU A 347 -12.60 -15.81 -33.15
N HIS A 348 -12.55 -16.18 -34.44
CA HIS A 348 -11.44 -15.88 -35.35
C HIS A 348 -10.06 -16.40 -34.89
N LEU A 349 -10.04 -17.49 -34.11
CA LEU A 349 -8.79 -18.10 -33.62
C LEU A 349 -7.99 -18.80 -34.73
N ASP A 350 -8.63 -19.08 -35.87
CA ASP A 350 -8.04 -19.67 -37.07
C ASP A 350 -7.16 -18.70 -37.87
N GLU A 351 -7.21 -17.39 -37.58
CA GLU A 351 -6.42 -16.36 -38.26
C GLU A 351 -5.18 -15.98 -37.44
N ASP A 352 -3.99 -16.39 -37.89
CA ASP A 352 -2.72 -16.15 -37.18
C ASP A 352 -2.28 -14.68 -37.17
N ASP A 353 -2.72 -13.89 -38.16
CA ASP A 353 -2.39 -12.46 -38.22
C ASP A 353 -3.25 -11.64 -37.24
N LYS A 354 -2.57 -11.00 -36.26
CA LYS A 354 -3.23 -10.25 -35.18
C LYS A 354 -4.07 -9.08 -35.70
N ASP A 355 -3.57 -8.34 -36.70
CA ASP A 355 -4.26 -7.17 -37.23
C ASP A 355 -5.52 -7.59 -38.00
N THR A 356 -5.43 -8.68 -38.76
CA THR A 356 -6.58 -9.28 -39.46
C THR A 356 -7.61 -9.81 -38.47
N ARG A 357 -7.18 -10.50 -37.41
CA ARG A 357 -8.07 -10.98 -36.33
C ARG A 357 -8.79 -9.81 -35.64
N ILE A 358 -8.07 -8.72 -35.34
CA ILE A 358 -8.66 -7.49 -34.78
C ILE A 358 -9.71 -6.92 -35.74
N GLN A 359 -9.43 -6.88 -37.05
CA GLN A 359 -10.38 -6.36 -38.03
C GLN A 359 -11.64 -7.23 -38.14
N PHE A 360 -11.51 -8.55 -38.18
CA PHE A 360 -12.66 -9.46 -38.19
C PHE A 360 -13.50 -9.32 -36.93
N MET A 361 -12.84 -9.21 -35.77
CA MET A 361 -13.54 -9.00 -34.51
C MET A 361 -14.24 -7.63 -34.48
N ARG A 362 -13.66 -6.58 -35.07
CA ARG A 362 -14.34 -5.28 -35.22
C ARG A 362 -15.60 -5.39 -36.08
N ASP A 363 -15.59 -6.21 -37.13
CA ASP A 363 -16.77 -6.47 -37.96
C ASP A 363 -17.86 -7.25 -37.18
N GLN A 364 -17.45 -8.18 -36.30
CA GLN A 364 -18.37 -8.86 -35.38
C GLN A 364 -18.96 -7.92 -34.32
N ILE A 365 -18.14 -7.04 -33.74
CA ILE A 365 -18.61 -6.01 -32.79
C ILE A 365 -19.58 -5.07 -33.50
N ALA A 366 -19.32 -4.67 -34.75
CA ALA A 366 -20.24 -3.87 -35.56
C ALA A 366 -21.58 -4.60 -35.79
N SER A 367 -21.58 -5.93 -35.84
CA SER A 367 -22.80 -6.75 -35.94
C SER A 367 -23.65 -6.71 -34.67
N CYS A 368 -23.07 -6.37 -33.52
CA CYS A 368 -23.82 -6.07 -32.28
C CYS A 368 -24.58 -4.73 -32.35
N ARG A 369 -24.45 -3.99 -33.47
CA ARG A 369 -25.08 -2.68 -33.72
C ARG A 369 -24.75 -1.68 -32.61
N LEU A 370 -25.60 -0.66 -32.42
CA LEU A 370 -25.44 0.43 -31.45
C LEU A 370 -25.62 -0.02 -29.97
N MET A 371 -25.29 -1.26 -29.63
CA MET A 371 -25.31 -1.77 -28.25
C MET A 371 -23.91 -1.82 -27.62
N VAL A 372 -22.86 -1.90 -28.45
CA VAL A 372 -21.46 -2.01 -28.05
C VAL A 372 -20.65 -0.91 -28.74
N VAL A 373 -19.61 -0.40 -28.07
CA VAL A 373 -18.69 0.61 -28.60
C VAL A 373 -17.25 0.21 -28.30
N ILE A 374 -16.32 0.59 -29.17
CA ILE A 374 -14.88 0.44 -28.96
C ILE A 374 -14.31 1.81 -28.58
N GLN A 375 -13.69 1.91 -27.41
CA GLN A 375 -13.06 3.12 -26.89
C GLN A 375 -11.68 2.77 -26.34
N ASP A 376 -10.64 3.50 -26.77
CA ASP A 376 -9.25 3.29 -26.33
C ASP A 376 -8.81 1.80 -26.45
N GLU A 377 -9.18 1.17 -27.57
CA GLU A 377 -8.99 -0.26 -27.87
C GLU A 377 -9.70 -1.25 -26.93
N LYS A 378 -10.59 -0.76 -26.05
CA LYS A 378 -11.43 -1.55 -25.15
C LYS A 378 -12.88 -1.60 -25.62
N VAL A 379 -13.52 -2.74 -25.42
CA VAL A 379 -14.91 -2.99 -25.83
C VAL A 379 -15.84 -2.80 -24.64
N LEU A 380 -16.85 -1.96 -24.82
CA LEU A 380 -17.77 -1.51 -23.77
C LEU A 380 -19.21 -1.56 -24.25
N LEU A 381 -20.17 -1.72 -23.34
CA LEU A 381 -21.57 -1.43 -23.66
C LEU A 381 -21.71 0.07 -23.98
N LEU A 382 -22.54 0.41 -24.97
CA LEU A 382 -22.79 1.80 -25.35
C LEU A 382 -23.27 2.62 -24.13
N HIS A 383 -24.12 1.99 -23.31
CA HIS A 383 -24.70 2.58 -22.12
C HIS A 383 -25.14 1.48 -21.15
N GLN A 384 -25.09 1.72 -19.83
CA GLN A 384 -25.49 0.75 -18.81
C GLN A 384 -26.96 0.29 -18.95
N SER A 385 -27.82 1.13 -19.54
CA SER A 385 -29.20 0.74 -19.88
C SER A 385 -29.34 -0.38 -20.91
N VAL A 386 -28.27 -0.67 -21.66
CA VAL A 386 -28.21 -1.85 -22.52
C VAL A 386 -28.12 -3.11 -21.64
N LYS A 387 -27.29 -3.09 -20.58
CA LYS A 387 -27.21 -4.20 -19.61
C LYS A 387 -28.56 -4.42 -18.94
N ASP A 388 -29.15 -3.37 -18.37
CA ASP A 388 -30.49 -3.45 -17.73
C ASP A 388 -31.55 -4.08 -18.66
N PHE A 389 -31.52 -3.71 -19.93
CA PHE A 389 -32.44 -4.24 -20.94
C PHE A 389 -32.18 -5.72 -21.23
N LEU A 390 -30.91 -6.10 -21.39
CA LEU A 390 -30.51 -7.47 -21.67
C LEU A 390 -30.83 -8.41 -20.50
N ASP A 391 -30.69 -7.94 -19.26
CA ASP A 391 -31.06 -8.66 -18.05
C ASP A 391 -32.59 -8.82 -17.95
N LYS A 392 -33.33 -7.72 -18.15
CA LYS A 392 -34.80 -7.72 -18.07
C LYS A 392 -35.48 -8.62 -19.12
N GLU A 393 -34.94 -8.68 -20.33
CA GLU A 393 -35.46 -9.57 -21.39
C GLU A 393 -34.91 -11.01 -21.28
N GLY A 394 -34.06 -11.30 -20.28
CA GLY A 394 -33.45 -12.62 -20.08
C GLY A 394 -32.54 -13.04 -21.24
N VAL A 395 -31.95 -12.07 -21.94
CA VAL A 395 -31.06 -12.29 -23.08
C VAL A 395 -29.68 -12.70 -22.58
N ILE A 396 -29.23 -12.07 -21.49
CA ILE A 396 -28.05 -12.44 -20.74
C ILE A 396 -28.51 -13.23 -19.52
N ASN A 397 -27.73 -14.26 -19.19
CA ASN A 397 -27.82 -14.95 -17.91
C ASN A 397 -26.47 -14.78 -17.25
N ASP A 398 -26.37 -13.88 -16.27
CA ASP A 398 -25.11 -13.51 -15.62
C ASP A 398 -24.39 -14.72 -15.03
N LEU A 399 -25.12 -15.60 -14.34
CA LEU A 399 -24.55 -16.83 -13.77
C LEU A 399 -23.90 -17.71 -14.86
N LYS A 400 -24.60 -17.87 -15.99
CA LYS A 400 -24.10 -18.65 -17.12
C LYS A 400 -22.94 -17.96 -17.83
N ALA A 401 -22.99 -16.65 -18.02
CA ALA A 401 -21.94 -15.89 -18.69
C ALA A 401 -20.64 -15.90 -17.87
N HIS A 402 -20.76 -15.72 -16.54
CA HIS A 402 -19.65 -15.89 -15.60
C HIS A 402 -19.09 -17.31 -15.63
N ALA A 403 -19.94 -18.35 -15.66
CA ALA A 403 -19.48 -19.73 -15.78
C ALA A 403 -18.72 -19.96 -17.10
N GLU A 404 -19.25 -19.48 -18.24
CA GLU A 404 -18.61 -19.60 -19.55
C GLU A 404 -17.25 -18.88 -19.62
N LEU A 405 -17.12 -17.70 -19.00
CA LEU A 405 -15.84 -17.01 -18.88
C LEU A 405 -14.87 -17.76 -17.96
N ALA A 406 -15.33 -18.24 -16.79
CA ALA A 406 -14.52 -19.05 -15.89
C ALA A 406 -13.98 -20.29 -16.61
N TYR A 407 -14.84 -21.00 -17.36
CA TYR A 407 -14.42 -22.14 -18.16
C TYR A 407 -13.34 -21.78 -19.17
N ARG A 408 -13.52 -20.69 -19.95
CA ARG A 408 -12.51 -20.30 -20.94
C ARG A 408 -11.19 -19.91 -20.28
N CYS A 409 -11.22 -19.22 -19.15
CA CYS A 409 -10.01 -18.86 -18.43
C CYS A 409 -9.26 -20.11 -17.96
N VAL A 410 -9.95 -21.10 -17.39
CA VAL A 410 -9.35 -22.37 -16.96
C VAL A 410 -8.82 -23.18 -18.15
N ASP A 411 -9.58 -23.27 -19.24
CA ASP A 411 -9.11 -23.94 -20.48
C ASP A 411 -7.80 -23.32 -20.97
N LEU A 412 -7.70 -21.99 -20.97
CA LEU A 412 -6.49 -21.27 -21.39
C LEU A 412 -5.30 -21.52 -20.45
N LEU A 413 -5.53 -21.63 -19.14
CA LEU A 413 -4.47 -21.95 -18.17
C LEU A 413 -3.94 -23.37 -18.37
N ILE A 414 -4.80 -24.31 -18.75
CA ILE A 414 -4.41 -25.69 -19.08
C ILE A 414 -3.62 -25.71 -20.41
N GLU A 415 -4.11 -25.00 -21.44
CA GLU A 415 -3.41 -24.84 -22.72
C GLU A 415 -1.99 -24.26 -22.52
N ASP A 416 -1.86 -23.17 -21.77
CA ASP A 416 -0.58 -22.49 -21.49
C ASP A 416 0.42 -23.40 -20.76
N PHE A 417 -0.07 -24.23 -19.83
CA PHE A 417 0.75 -25.19 -19.10
C PHE A 417 1.36 -26.27 -20.01
N HIS A 418 0.57 -26.82 -20.94
CA HIS A 418 1.03 -27.89 -21.84
C HIS A 418 1.92 -27.38 -22.98
N ASP A 419 1.68 -26.16 -23.47
CA ASP A 419 2.38 -25.61 -24.65
C ASP A 419 3.66 -24.80 -24.30
N ASN A 420 4.11 -24.80 -23.04
CA ASN A 420 5.31 -24.08 -22.57
C ASN A 420 5.28 -22.56 -22.86
N GLY A 421 4.08 -21.96 -22.75
CA GLY A 421 3.86 -20.52 -22.79
C GLY A 421 4.24 -19.83 -24.10
N ASP A 422 3.25 -19.50 -24.93
CA ASP A 422 3.44 -18.47 -25.96
C ASP A 422 3.31 -17.08 -25.29
N PRO A 423 4.39 -16.27 -25.20
CA PRO A 423 4.33 -14.92 -24.64
C PRO A 423 3.40 -13.96 -25.41
N ARG A 424 2.74 -14.42 -26.48
CA ARG A 424 1.79 -13.65 -27.31
C ARG A 424 0.32 -13.80 -26.91
N VAL A 425 -0.04 -14.64 -25.93
CA VAL A 425 -1.42 -14.83 -25.47
C VAL A 425 -1.89 -13.62 -24.65
N THR A 426 -2.67 -12.73 -25.28
CA THR A 426 -3.09 -11.46 -24.68
C THR A 426 -4.16 -11.58 -23.60
N PHE A 427 -4.89 -12.69 -23.52
CA PHE A 427 -5.94 -12.94 -22.53
C PHE A 427 -5.45 -13.66 -21.26
N LEU A 428 -4.23 -14.20 -21.26
CA LEU A 428 -3.68 -15.01 -20.15
C LEU A 428 -3.64 -14.23 -18.84
N GLY A 429 -3.26 -12.95 -18.86
CA GLY A 429 -3.22 -12.11 -17.65
C GLY A 429 -4.60 -11.97 -17.00
N TYR A 430 -5.66 -11.80 -17.80
CA TYR A 430 -7.04 -11.78 -17.30
C TYR A 430 -7.44 -13.16 -16.73
N ALA A 431 -7.10 -14.24 -17.44
CA ALA A 431 -7.42 -15.60 -17.00
C ALA A 431 -6.73 -15.94 -15.67
N VAL A 432 -5.47 -15.58 -15.49
CA VAL A 432 -4.71 -15.80 -14.25
C VAL A 432 -5.39 -15.10 -13.08
N GLU A 433 -5.82 -13.86 -13.24
CA GLU A 433 -6.34 -13.05 -12.13
C GLU A 433 -7.83 -13.31 -11.82
N GLU A 434 -8.68 -13.52 -12.83
CA GLU A 434 -10.14 -13.35 -12.67
C GLU A 434 -10.97 -14.64 -12.77
N TRP A 435 -10.38 -15.78 -13.13
CA TRP A 435 -11.17 -17.01 -13.30
C TRP A 435 -11.93 -17.41 -12.02
N ALA A 436 -11.29 -17.26 -10.86
CA ALA A 436 -11.86 -17.64 -9.56
C ALA A 436 -13.01 -16.70 -9.16
N ASN A 437 -12.88 -15.41 -9.48
CA ASN A 437 -13.96 -14.43 -9.27
C ASN A 437 -15.16 -14.75 -10.15
N HIS A 438 -14.94 -15.09 -11.43
CA HIS A 438 -16.01 -15.53 -12.30
C HIS A 438 -16.66 -16.84 -11.83
N ALA A 439 -15.88 -17.81 -11.35
CA ALA A 439 -16.42 -19.04 -10.79
C ALA A 439 -17.27 -18.79 -9.53
N HIS A 440 -16.87 -17.84 -8.67
CA HIS A 440 -17.66 -17.41 -7.52
C HIS A 440 -18.97 -16.73 -7.93
N MET A 441 -18.90 -15.73 -8.83
CA MET A 441 -20.07 -14.99 -9.31
C MET A 441 -21.05 -15.86 -10.11
N ALA A 442 -20.56 -16.93 -10.71
CA ALA A 442 -21.40 -17.92 -11.39
C ALA A 442 -22.26 -18.76 -10.42
N GLN A 443 -21.91 -18.83 -9.14
CA GLN A 443 -22.61 -19.61 -8.12
C GLN A 443 -22.94 -21.03 -8.60
N SER A 444 -24.22 -21.44 -8.57
CA SER A 444 -24.68 -22.75 -9.03
C SER A 444 -24.57 -22.96 -10.55
N GLY A 445 -24.22 -21.93 -11.32
CA GLY A 445 -23.99 -22.03 -12.76
C GLY A 445 -22.61 -22.59 -13.13
N PHE A 446 -21.66 -22.62 -12.19
CA PHE A 446 -20.33 -23.18 -12.40
C PHE A 446 -20.23 -24.63 -11.88
N GLU A 447 -19.77 -25.53 -12.74
CA GLU A 447 -19.55 -26.95 -12.46
C GLU A 447 -18.22 -27.39 -13.08
N VAL A 448 -17.46 -28.24 -12.39
CA VAL A 448 -16.17 -28.73 -12.92
C VAL A 448 -16.39 -29.68 -14.10
N LYS A 449 -15.95 -29.26 -15.30
CA LYS A 449 -16.05 -30.05 -16.53
C LYS A 449 -15.01 -31.18 -16.56
N ALA A 450 -15.35 -32.28 -17.24
CA ALA A 450 -14.44 -33.41 -17.42
C ALA A 450 -13.11 -33.03 -18.08
N SER A 451 -13.13 -32.08 -19.02
CA SER A 451 -11.93 -31.58 -19.71
C SER A 451 -11.02 -30.73 -18.83
N GLN A 452 -11.52 -30.22 -17.70
CA GLN A 452 -10.80 -29.30 -16.81
C GLN A 452 -10.35 -29.96 -15.51
N ARG A 453 -10.58 -31.28 -15.36
CA ARG A 453 -10.28 -32.01 -14.13
C ARG A 453 -8.82 -31.91 -13.73
N GLU A 454 -7.90 -31.98 -14.70
CA GLU A 454 -6.46 -31.85 -14.45
C GLU A 454 -6.10 -30.58 -13.66
N PHE A 455 -6.81 -29.46 -13.85
CA PHE A 455 -6.58 -28.23 -13.10
C PHE A 455 -7.14 -28.27 -11.66
N PHE A 456 -8.22 -29.04 -11.45
CA PHE A 456 -8.93 -29.12 -10.18
C PHE A 456 -8.61 -30.37 -9.35
N ASP A 457 -7.81 -31.29 -9.89
CA ASP A 457 -7.35 -32.50 -9.18
C ASP A 457 -6.55 -32.14 -7.91
N THR A 458 -6.57 -33.02 -6.92
CA THR A 458 -5.93 -32.77 -5.61
C THR A 458 -4.45 -32.43 -5.75
N GLU A 459 -3.73 -33.17 -6.60
CA GLU A 459 -2.37 -32.88 -7.01
C GLU A 459 -2.39 -32.43 -8.48
N SER A 460 -2.20 -31.13 -8.73
CA SER A 460 -2.28 -30.56 -10.07
C SER A 460 -1.08 -29.66 -10.34
N GLU A 461 -0.15 -30.13 -11.18
CA GLU A 461 0.99 -29.32 -11.64
C GLU A 461 0.52 -28.07 -12.42
N CYS A 462 -0.59 -28.21 -13.15
CA CYS A 462 -1.21 -27.09 -13.87
C CYS A 462 -1.69 -26.00 -12.89
N ARG A 463 -2.36 -26.37 -11.79
CA ARG A 463 -2.73 -25.41 -10.74
C ARG A 463 -1.53 -24.80 -10.06
N GLU A 464 -0.48 -25.57 -9.77
CA GLU A 464 0.76 -25.03 -9.19
C GLU A 464 1.48 -24.06 -10.15
N SER A 465 1.36 -24.27 -11.47
CA SER A 465 1.80 -23.30 -12.48
C SER A 465 0.98 -22.01 -12.40
N TRP A 466 -0.35 -22.11 -12.39
CA TRP A 466 -1.24 -20.95 -12.21
C TRP A 466 -0.95 -20.20 -10.90
N LEU A 467 -0.75 -20.89 -9.78
CA LEU A 467 -0.44 -20.27 -8.49
C LEU A 467 0.86 -19.46 -8.54
N ARG A 468 1.90 -19.94 -9.24
CA ARG A 468 3.15 -19.19 -9.46
C ARG A 468 2.92 -17.93 -10.30
N LEU A 469 2.13 -18.03 -11.37
CA LEU A 469 1.76 -16.88 -12.19
C LEU A 469 0.93 -15.84 -11.40
N TYR A 470 -0.06 -16.30 -10.64
CA TYR A 470 -0.89 -15.46 -9.81
C TYR A 470 -0.06 -14.69 -8.77
N LYS A 471 0.86 -15.37 -8.06
CA LYS A 471 1.76 -14.73 -7.08
C LYS A 471 2.65 -13.65 -7.72
N ARG A 472 3.09 -13.86 -8.96
CA ARG A 472 3.89 -12.88 -9.71
C ARG A 472 3.05 -11.67 -10.13
N ALA A 473 1.81 -11.88 -10.55
CA ALA A 473 0.90 -10.79 -10.96
C ALA A 473 0.41 -9.98 -9.74
N ARG A 474 0.16 -10.64 -8.61
CA ARG A 474 -0.40 -10.06 -7.38
C ARG A 474 0.58 -10.21 -6.21
N PHE A 475 1.70 -9.49 -6.26
CA PHE A 475 2.77 -9.58 -5.25
C PHE A 475 2.32 -9.35 -3.80
N TYR A 476 1.25 -8.58 -3.59
CA TYR A 476 0.71 -8.29 -2.26
C TYR A 476 -0.26 -9.36 -1.71
N ASP A 477 -0.80 -10.25 -2.57
CA ASP A 477 -1.66 -11.35 -2.16
C ASP A 477 -0.80 -12.50 -1.60
N ARG A 478 -0.74 -12.63 -0.27
CA ARG A 478 0.03 -13.67 0.43
C ARG A 478 -0.64 -15.05 0.30
N ILE A 479 -0.51 -15.69 -0.86
CA ILE A 479 -0.91 -17.10 -1.03
C ILE A 479 0.29 -18.00 -0.69
N PRO A 480 0.17 -18.92 0.29
CA PRO A 480 1.24 -19.84 0.66
C PRO A 480 1.54 -20.87 -0.42
N GLU A 481 2.63 -21.63 -0.23
CA GLU A 481 2.87 -22.87 -0.96
C GLU A 481 1.94 -23.98 -0.46
N GLN A 482 1.82 -25.07 -1.23
CA GLN A 482 0.94 -26.21 -0.93
C GLN A 482 -0.54 -25.80 -0.87
N PHE A 483 -1.02 -25.10 -1.90
CA PHE A 483 -2.35 -24.50 -1.91
C PHE A 483 -3.37 -25.40 -2.62
N SER A 484 -4.04 -26.26 -1.84
CA SER A 484 -4.97 -27.25 -2.38
C SER A 484 -6.22 -26.64 -3.05
N VAL A 485 -6.91 -27.43 -3.87
CA VAL A 485 -8.18 -27.02 -4.51
C VAL A 485 -9.26 -26.60 -3.50
N LEU A 486 -9.30 -27.22 -2.31
CA LEU A 486 -10.21 -26.82 -1.24
C LEU A 486 -9.82 -25.47 -0.64
N HIS A 487 -8.54 -25.12 -0.59
CA HIS A 487 -8.14 -23.77 -0.19
C HIS A 487 -8.51 -22.72 -1.22
N VAL A 488 -8.47 -23.05 -2.51
CA VAL A 488 -9.00 -22.19 -3.58
C VAL A 488 -10.51 -21.99 -3.40
N ALA A 489 -11.26 -23.08 -3.19
CA ALA A 489 -12.69 -23.02 -2.89
C ALA A 489 -12.98 -22.14 -1.66
N ALA A 490 -12.17 -22.29 -0.60
CA ALA A 490 -12.31 -21.58 0.66
C ALA A 490 -11.91 -20.10 0.60
N LYS A 491 -10.94 -19.70 -0.23
CA LYS A 491 -10.54 -18.29 -0.36
C LYS A 491 -11.54 -17.50 -1.19
N TRP A 492 -11.99 -18.08 -2.31
CA TRP A 492 -12.86 -17.39 -3.28
C TRP A 492 -14.33 -17.75 -3.15
N GLY A 493 -14.71 -18.67 -2.25
CA GLY A 493 -16.12 -19.00 -2.03
C GLY A 493 -16.75 -19.82 -3.17
N ILE A 494 -16.02 -20.78 -3.75
CA ILE A 494 -16.47 -21.55 -4.92
C ILE A 494 -16.97 -22.93 -4.46
N LEU A 495 -18.27 -23.01 -4.13
CA LEU A 495 -18.89 -24.25 -3.60
C LEU A 495 -18.74 -25.45 -4.54
N ALA A 496 -18.83 -25.23 -5.85
CA ALA A 496 -18.73 -26.29 -6.86
C ALA A 496 -17.39 -27.05 -6.82
N LEU A 497 -16.30 -26.43 -6.37
CA LEU A 497 -15.01 -27.10 -6.21
C LEU A 497 -15.02 -28.05 -5.01
N VAL A 498 -15.73 -27.67 -3.94
CA VAL A 498 -15.94 -28.56 -2.79
C VAL A 498 -16.74 -29.78 -3.26
N ASP A 499 -17.87 -29.56 -3.93
CA ASP A 499 -18.73 -30.65 -4.43
C ASP A 499 -18.04 -31.54 -5.47
N HIS A 500 -17.14 -30.99 -6.29
CA HIS A 500 -16.35 -31.76 -7.26
C HIS A 500 -15.49 -32.81 -6.57
N VAL A 501 -14.77 -32.39 -5.53
CA VAL A 501 -13.97 -33.30 -4.68
C VAL A 501 -14.86 -34.35 -4.03
N CYS A 502 -16.10 -34.01 -3.68
CA CYS A 502 -17.08 -34.90 -3.04
C CYS A 502 -17.81 -35.89 -3.97
N CYS A 503 -17.54 -35.93 -5.28
CA CYS A 503 -18.37 -36.73 -6.19
C CYS A 503 -18.17 -38.25 -5.97
N PRO A 504 -19.24 -39.09 -5.86
CA PRO A 504 -19.15 -40.56 -5.71
C PRO A 504 -18.41 -41.29 -6.83
N TYR A 505 -18.24 -40.61 -7.97
CA TYR A 505 -17.53 -41.10 -9.15
C TYR A 505 -16.10 -40.54 -9.24
N SER A 506 -15.65 -39.80 -8.23
CA SER A 506 -14.24 -39.42 -8.07
C SER A 506 -13.44 -40.66 -7.64
N PRO A 507 -12.24 -40.89 -8.20
CA PRO A 507 -11.36 -41.99 -7.78
C PRO A 507 -10.94 -41.89 -6.29
N LEU A 508 -11.24 -40.77 -5.63
CA LEU A 508 -10.84 -40.40 -4.26
C LEU A 508 -11.96 -40.60 -3.22
N TYR A 509 -13.03 -41.33 -3.53
CA TYR A 509 -14.20 -41.50 -2.63
C TYR A 509 -13.94 -42.42 -1.42
N GLU A 510 -12.68 -42.76 -1.14
CA GLU A 510 -12.32 -43.42 0.10
C GLU A 510 -12.39 -42.42 1.27
N ALA A 511 -13.19 -42.76 2.30
CA ALA A 511 -13.47 -41.86 3.42
C ALA A 511 -12.21 -41.37 4.15
N GLU A 512 -11.13 -42.15 4.16
CA GLU A 512 -9.85 -41.76 4.78
C GLU A 512 -9.09 -40.69 3.99
N GLU A 513 -9.16 -40.72 2.67
CA GLU A 513 -8.48 -39.77 1.78
C GLU A 513 -9.20 -38.42 1.77
N LEU A 514 -10.54 -38.44 1.80
CA LEU A 514 -11.37 -37.24 1.94
C LEU A 514 -11.06 -36.48 3.24
N VAL A 515 -10.91 -37.20 4.37
CA VAL A 515 -10.55 -36.59 5.66
C VAL A 515 -9.16 -35.96 5.62
N ARG A 516 -8.18 -36.61 4.95
CA ARG A 516 -6.85 -36.03 4.78
C ARG A 516 -6.87 -34.72 4.00
N LEU A 517 -7.72 -34.62 2.98
CA LEU A 517 -7.79 -33.44 2.13
C LEU A 517 -8.50 -32.26 2.81
N ILE A 518 -9.55 -32.52 3.58
CA ILE A 518 -10.27 -31.48 4.34
C ILE A 518 -9.40 -30.90 5.45
N GLU A 519 -8.56 -31.72 6.06
CA GLU A 519 -7.63 -31.32 7.12
C GLU A 519 -6.23 -30.99 6.58
N PHE A 520 -6.04 -30.99 5.25
CA PHE A 520 -4.75 -30.68 4.63
C PHE A 520 -4.41 -29.21 4.89
N ALA A 521 -3.30 -28.96 5.57
CA ALA A 521 -2.87 -27.62 5.90
C ALA A 521 -1.85 -27.11 4.89
N ASP A 522 -1.94 -25.83 4.50
CA ASP A 522 -0.95 -25.20 3.62
C ASP A 522 0.39 -24.92 4.32
N ALA A 523 1.34 -24.27 3.65
CA ALA A 523 2.65 -23.94 4.23
C ALA A 523 2.61 -23.02 5.47
N HIS A 524 1.47 -22.40 5.79
CA HIS A 524 1.23 -21.65 7.03
C HIS A 524 0.41 -22.44 8.06
N ASN A 525 0.28 -23.74 7.82
CA ASN A 525 -0.50 -24.67 8.61
C ASN A 525 -1.98 -24.22 8.72
N VAL A 526 -2.52 -23.54 7.71
CA VAL A 526 -3.93 -23.10 7.65
C VAL A 526 -4.72 -24.17 6.91
N THR A 527 -5.88 -24.59 7.44
CA THR A 527 -6.77 -25.55 6.75
C THR A 527 -7.78 -24.84 5.83
N PRO A 528 -8.43 -25.55 4.88
CA PRO A 528 -9.51 -24.99 4.07
C PRO A 528 -10.65 -24.40 4.92
N LEU A 529 -11.01 -25.06 6.01
CA LEU A 529 -12.06 -24.58 6.91
C LEU A 529 -11.65 -23.30 7.65
N GLU A 530 -10.39 -23.22 8.13
CA GLU A 530 -9.84 -22.00 8.74
C GLU A 530 -9.85 -20.83 7.75
N ARG A 531 -9.46 -21.09 6.49
CA ARG A 531 -9.46 -20.08 5.43
C ARG A 531 -10.86 -19.61 5.06
N ALA A 532 -11.81 -20.53 4.94
CA ALA A 532 -13.20 -20.20 4.64
C ALA A 532 -13.81 -19.34 5.76
N ALA A 533 -13.51 -19.67 7.03
CA ALA A 533 -13.92 -18.88 8.18
C ALA A 533 -13.33 -17.45 8.16
N GLY A 534 -12.03 -17.32 7.88
CA GLY A 534 -11.39 -16.01 7.73
C GLY A 534 -11.88 -15.21 6.53
N SER A 535 -12.38 -15.88 5.48
CA SER A 535 -12.85 -15.24 4.24
C SER A 535 -14.36 -14.94 4.21
N GLY A 536 -15.15 -15.51 5.12
CA GLY A 536 -16.59 -15.21 5.25
C GLY A 536 -17.54 -16.13 4.46
N HIS A 537 -17.02 -17.17 3.81
CA HIS A 537 -17.79 -17.97 2.85
C HIS A 537 -18.65 -19.05 3.51
N SER A 538 -19.78 -18.63 4.10
CA SER A 538 -20.67 -19.48 4.92
C SER A 538 -21.15 -20.76 4.22
N SER A 539 -21.41 -20.73 2.91
CA SER A 539 -21.83 -21.92 2.15
C SER A 539 -20.72 -22.97 2.04
N VAL A 540 -19.49 -22.53 1.81
CA VAL A 540 -18.30 -23.40 1.76
C VAL A 540 -18.00 -23.95 3.16
N ILE A 541 -18.11 -23.13 4.21
CA ILE A 541 -17.96 -23.57 5.60
C ILE A 541 -18.96 -24.67 5.94
N ALA A 542 -20.25 -24.43 5.71
CA ALA A 542 -21.30 -25.42 5.97
C ALA A 542 -21.01 -26.75 5.26
N ARG A 543 -20.58 -26.69 4.00
CA ARG A 543 -20.26 -27.88 3.23
C ARG A 543 -19.03 -28.62 3.75
N LEU A 544 -17.96 -27.91 4.14
CA LEU A 544 -16.77 -28.50 4.75
C LEU A 544 -17.08 -29.17 6.09
N LEU A 545 -18.00 -28.60 6.88
CA LEU A 545 -18.45 -29.18 8.15
C LEU A 545 -19.28 -30.45 7.94
N ASP A 546 -20.18 -30.45 6.96
CA ASP A 546 -20.98 -31.63 6.59
C ASP A 546 -20.09 -32.83 6.19
N MET A 547 -18.92 -32.55 5.63
CA MET A 547 -17.93 -33.58 5.28
C MET A 547 -17.07 -34.07 6.46
N GLY A 548 -17.28 -33.54 7.66
CA GLY A 548 -16.53 -33.93 8.85
C GLY A 548 -15.29 -33.09 9.13
N GLY A 549 -15.16 -31.91 8.52
CA GLY A 549 -14.12 -30.94 8.88
C GLY A 549 -14.18 -30.58 10.37
N LYS A 550 -13.01 -30.56 11.01
CA LYS A 550 -12.88 -30.33 12.45
C LYS A 550 -12.79 -28.84 12.75
N VAL A 551 -13.62 -28.38 13.67
CA VAL A 551 -13.52 -26.99 14.14
C VAL A 551 -12.43 -26.90 15.20
N SER A 552 -11.23 -26.51 14.79
CA SER A 552 -10.12 -26.24 15.71
C SER A 552 -10.24 -24.84 16.34
N THR A 553 -9.46 -24.57 17.38
CA THR A 553 -9.34 -23.22 17.96
C THR A 553 -8.90 -22.19 16.92
N ARG A 554 -8.06 -22.58 15.94
CA ARG A 554 -7.63 -21.67 14.86
C ARG A 554 -8.78 -21.28 13.94
N VAL A 555 -9.71 -22.19 13.63
CA VAL A 555 -10.93 -21.89 12.87
C VAL A 555 -11.79 -20.88 13.62
N ALA A 556 -11.94 -21.04 14.94
CA ALA A 556 -12.66 -20.08 15.77
C ALA A 556 -11.97 -18.71 15.84
N ILE A 557 -10.64 -18.67 15.92
CA ILE A 557 -9.85 -17.41 15.86
C ILE A 557 -10.07 -16.73 14.50
N ALA A 558 -9.99 -17.48 13.39
CA ALA A 558 -10.20 -16.95 12.05
C ALA A 558 -11.61 -16.39 11.85
N ALA A 559 -12.64 -17.08 12.37
CA ALA A 559 -14.01 -16.59 12.38
C ALA A 559 -14.16 -15.31 13.23
N ALA A 560 -13.56 -15.28 14.42
CA ALA A 560 -13.60 -14.13 15.32
C ALA A 560 -12.90 -12.89 14.76
N GLY A 561 -11.79 -13.11 14.03
CA GLY A 561 -11.02 -12.07 13.35
C GLY A 561 -11.56 -11.68 11.96
N ASN A 562 -12.66 -12.30 11.49
CA ASN A 562 -13.24 -11.96 10.20
C ASN A 562 -13.85 -10.56 10.25
N TRP A 563 -13.34 -9.68 9.40
CA TRP A 563 -13.71 -8.26 9.37
C TRP A 563 -15.16 -8.00 8.97
N ARG A 564 -15.72 -8.80 8.05
CA ARG A 564 -17.01 -8.55 7.38
C ARG A 564 -18.15 -9.37 7.99
N ASP A 565 -18.01 -10.69 7.99
CA ASP A 565 -19.08 -11.66 8.28
C ASP A 565 -18.80 -12.47 9.55
N GLY A 566 -17.96 -11.95 10.46
CA GLY A 566 -17.49 -12.69 11.63
C GLY A 566 -18.61 -13.22 12.52
N LYS A 567 -19.68 -12.45 12.75
CA LYS A 567 -20.84 -12.89 13.52
C LYS A 567 -21.57 -14.04 12.85
N GLU A 568 -21.85 -13.94 11.55
CA GLU A 568 -22.57 -14.93 10.76
C GLU A 568 -21.78 -16.24 10.73
N VAL A 569 -20.47 -16.15 10.45
CA VAL A 569 -19.56 -17.30 10.45
C VAL A 569 -19.47 -17.93 11.84
N MET A 570 -19.23 -17.14 12.89
CA MET A 570 -19.13 -17.66 14.25
C MET A 570 -20.45 -18.30 14.71
N ALA A 571 -21.60 -17.72 14.36
CA ALA A 571 -22.90 -18.30 14.64
C ALA A 571 -23.08 -19.66 13.96
N LEU A 572 -22.73 -19.77 12.68
CA LEU A 572 -22.77 -21.03 11.92
C LEU A 572 -21.91 -22.11 12.57
N LEU A 573 -20.67 -21.78 12.95
CA LEU A 573 -19.77 -22.71 13.62
C LEU A 573 -20.34 -23.20 14.97
N LEU A 574 -20.86 -22.27 15.78
CA LEU A 574 -21.48 -22.59 17.07
C LEU A 574 -22.75 -23.44 16.91
N ASP A 575 -23.56 -23.19 15.88
CA ASP A 575 -24.81 -23.91 15.64
C ASP A 575 -24.57 -25.35 15.13
N GLN A 576 -23.56 -25.56 14.28
CA GLN A 576 -23.30 -26.88 13.68
C GLN A 576 -22.32 -27.77 14.48
N ARG A 577 -21.35 -27.17 15.18
CA ARG A 577 -20.26 -27.88 15.89
C ARG A 577 -19.88 -27.19 17.21
N GLY A 578 -20.84 -26.56 17.88
CA GLY A 578 -20.59 -25.84 19.13
C GLY A 578 -19.98 -26.69 20.25
N ASP A 579 -20.18 -28.01 20.22
CA ASP A 579 -19.59 -29.00 21.12
C ASP A 579 -18.06 -29.17 20.92
N GLN A 580 -17.55 -28.90 19.72
CA GLN A 580 -16.12 -28.95 19.41
C GLN A 580 -15.38 -27.63 19.71
N ILE A 581 -16.13 -26.54 19.86
CA ILE A 581 -15.58 -25.20 20.01
C ILE A 581 -15.35 -24.90 21.49
N THR A 582 -14.07 -24.80 21.87
CA THR A 582 -13.65 -24.20 23.13
C THR A 582 -13.38 -22.71 22.89
N ILE A 583 -14.11 -21.83 23.57
CA ILE A 583 -13.86 -20.38 23.49
C ILE A 583 -12.62 -20.06 24.35
N THR A 584 -11.47 -20.00 23.70
CA THR A 584 -10.20 -19.67 24.34
C THR A 584 -10.01 -18.16 24.45
N GLU A 585 -9.03 -17.75 25.25
CA GLU A 585 -8.58 -16.36 25.34
C GLU A 585 -8.28 -15.76 23.96
N GLU A 586 -7.55 -16.48 23.10
CA GLU A 586 -7.17 -16.00 21.76
C GLU A 586 -8.38 -15.75 20.85
N VAL A 587 -9.46 -16.53 20.99
CA VAL A 587 -10.71 -16.30 20.24
C VAL A 587 -11.36 -14.99 20.67
N VAL A 588 -11.42 -14.74 21.98
CA VAL A 588 -12.02 -13.52 22.54
C VAL A 588 -11.13 -12.31 22.25
N LYS A 589 -9.81 -12.47 22.31
CA LYS A 589 -8.83 -11.44 21.95
C LYS A 589 -8.93 -11.05 20.48
N ALA A 590 -9.04 -12.04 19.57
CA ALA A 590 -9.25 -11.81 18.15
C ALA A 590 -10.56 -11.05 17.88
N ALA A 591 -11.67 -11.43 18.52
CA ALA A 591 -12.94 -10.71 18.42
C ALA A 591 -12.86 -9.28 19.00
N ALA A 592 -12.20 -9.11 20.15
CA ALA A 592 -12.07 -7.81 20.79
C ALA A 592 -11.20 -6.82 20.00
N GLY A 593 -10.16 -7.33 19.32
CA GLY A 593 -9.29 -6.55 18.44
C GLY A 593 -9.82 -6.38 17.01
N ASN A 594 -10.94 -7.02 16.66
CA ASN A 594 -11.53 -6.93 15.32
C ASN A 594 -12.27 -5.60 15.15
N GLU A 595 -11.68 -4.70 14.38
CA GLU A 595 -12.18 -3.34 14.19
C GLU A 595 -13.43 -3.28 13.26
N GLY A 596 -13.74 -4.36 12.53
CA GLY A 596 -14.95 -4.49 11.71
C GLY A 596 -16.13 -5.07 12.51
N ASN A 597 -16.32 -6.38 12.42
CA ASN A 597 -17.45 -7.13 13.03
C ASN A 597 -17.19 -7.55 14.51
N GLY A 598 -16.13 -7.05 15.15
CA GLY A 598 -15.71 -7.52 16.48
C GLY A 598 -16.73 -7.32 17.60
N LYS A 599 -17.45 -6.20 17.60
CA LYS A 599 -18.52 -5.90 18.57
C LYS A 599 -19.64 -6.95 18.49
N GLU A 600 -20.07 -7.27 17.28
CA GLU A 600 -21.12 -8.22 16.97
C GLU A 600 -20.71 -9.65 17.37
N VAL A 601 -19.46 -10.04 17.09
CA VAL A 601 -18.90 -11.32 17.51
C VAL A 601 -18.81 -11.41 19.04
N ILE A 602 -18.27 -10.39 19.72
CA ILE A 602 -18.20 -10.39 21.19
C ILE A 602 -19.60 -10.48 21.82
N ALA A 603 -20.58 -9.74 21.29
CA ALA A 603 -21.96 -9.82 21.76
C ALA A 603 -22.53 -11.24 21.64
N LEU A 604 -22.34 -11.87 20.47
CA LEU A 604 -22.78 -13.25 20.21
C LEU A 604 -22.11 -14.27 21.14
N LEU A 605 -20.79 -14.16 21.32
CA LEU A 605 -20.03 -15.05 22.20
C LEU A 605 -20.50 -14.93 23.65
N LEU A 606 -20.70 -13.70 24.14
CA LEU A 606 -21.23 -13.45 25.48
C LEU A 606 -22.68 -13.96 25.63
N ASP A 607 -23.52 -13.87 24.60
CA ASP A 607 -24.90 -14.35 24.63
C ASP A 607 -25.01 -15.88 24.64
N ARG A 608 -24.17 -16.58 23.85
CA ARG A 608 -24.27 -18.03 23.68
C ARG A 608 -23.35 -18.84 24.60
N ARG A 609 -22.20 -18.30 24.97
CA ARG A 609 -21.13 -18.99 25.74
C ARG A 609 -20.56 -18.11 26.85
N GLY A 610 -21.36 -17.16 27.35
CA GLY A 610 -20.97 -16.20 28.38
C GLY A 610 -20.22 -16.84 29.54
N ASP A 611 -20.77 -17.88 30.16
CA ASP A 611 -20.18 -18.50 31.36
C ASP A 611 -18.78 -19.13 31.15
N GLU A 612 -18.39 -19.42 29.91
CA GLU A 612 -17.11 -20.04 29.56
C GLU A 612 -16.00 -19.03 29.22
N ILE A 613 -16.38 -17.79 28.89
CA ILE A 613 -15.44 -16.75 28.47
C ILE A 613 -14.63 -16.26 29.67
N ILE A 614 -13.31 -16.31 29.59
CA ILE A 614 -12.44 -15.67 30.60
C ILE A 614 -11.93 -14.36 29.99
N ILE A 615 -12.17 -13.25 30.68
CA ILE A 615 -11.64 -11.95 30.30
C ILE A 615 -10.38 -11.68 31.12
N ASN A 616 -9.23 -11.72 30.46
CA ASN A 616 -7.95 -11.39 31.07
C ASN A 616 -7.43 -10.03 30.58
N GLU A 617 -6.22 -9.65 31.01
CA GLU A 617 -5.62 -8.38 30.66
C GLU A 617 -5.40 -8.21 29.14
N GLU A 618 -5.01 -9.26 28.42
CA GLU A 618 -4.73 -9.21 26.98
C GLU A 618 -6.00 -8.97 26.14
N VAL A 619 -7.13 -9.58 26.52
CA VAL A 619 -8.44 -9.31 25.90
C VAL A 619 -8.85 -7.85 26.11
N VAL A 620 -8.64 -7.32 27.32
CA VAL A 620 -8.97 -5.92 27.64
C VAL A 620 -8.05 -4.95 26.89
N LYS A 621 -6.76 -5.28 26.74
CA LYS A 621 -5.82 -4.49 25.92
C LYS A 621 -6.21 -4.51 24.44
N ALA A 622 -6.65 -5.65 23.91
CA ALA A 622 -7.16 -5.74 22.55
C ALA A 622 -8.42 -4.87 22.34
N ALA A 623 -9.39 -4.93 23.26
CA ALA A 623 -10.59 -4.10 23.21
C ALA A 623 -10.27 -2.60 23.30
N THR A 624 -9.39 -2.21 24.22
CA THR A 624 -9.03 -0.78 24.42
C THR A 624 -8.12 -0.25 23.32
N GLY A 625 -7.33 -1.11 22.67
CA GLY A 625 -6.48 -0.79 21.52
C GLY A 625 -7.22 -0.79 20.18
N ASN A 626 -8.45 -1.31 20.13
CA ASN A 626 -9.26 -1.34 18.92
C ASN A 626 -9.62 0.08 18.46
N ARG A 627 -9.24 0.42 17.23
CA ARG A 627 -9.26 1.80 16.73
C ARG A 627 -10.64 2.26 16.29
N GLN A 628 -11.56 1.36 15.97
CA GLN A 628 -12.88 1.70 15.45
C GLN A 628 -13.97 1.54 16.51
N ASN A 629 -14.25 0.30 16.95
CA ASN A 629 -15.38 -0.04 17.83
C ASN A 629 -14.95 -0.38 19.29
N GLY A 630 -13.74 0.04 19.69
CA GLY A 630 -13.17 -0.31 21.00
C GLY A 630 -13.98 0.16 22.21
N LYS A 631 -14.64 1.33 22.14
CA LYS A 631 -15.55 1.81 23.19
C LYS A 631 -16.72 0.87 23.37
N GLU A 632 -17.38 0.47 22.28
CA GLU A 632 -18.56 -0.39 22.27
C GLU A 632 -18.20 -1.81 22.75
N VAL A 633 -17.10 -2.36 22.26
CA VAL A 633 -16.57 -3.66 22.71
C VAL A 633 -16.28 -3.61 24.21
N MET A 634 -15.56 -2.60 24.68
CA MET A 634 -15.23 -2.46 26.10
C MET A 634 -16.48 -2.24 26.97
N ALA A 635 -17.48 -1.51 26.46
CA ALA A 635 -18.76 -1.32 27.16
C ALA A 635 -19.49 -2.65 27.34
N LEU A 636 -19.58 -3.48 26.29
CA LEU A 636 -20.19 -4.81 26.36
C LEU A 636 -19.48 -5.73 27.37
N LEU A 637 -18.14 -5.75 27.34
CA LEU A 637 -17.34 -6.54 28.28
C LEU A 637 -17.58 -6.09 29.74
N LEU A 638 -17.60 -4.78 30.00
CA LEU A 638 -17.87 -4.23 31.32
C LEU A 638 -19.31 -4.50 31.79
N ASP A 639 -20.30 -4.37 30.90
CA ASP A 639 -21.72 -4.53 31.26
C ASP A 639 -22.08 -5.98 31.58
N ARG A 640 -21.51 -6.93 30.85
CA ARG A 640 -21.84 -8.35 31.02
C ARG A 640 -20.89 -9.09 31.96
N ARG A 641 -19.64 -8.62 32.09
CA ARG A 641 -18.56 -9.33 32.83
C ARG A 641 -17.65 -8.40 33.62
N GLY A 642 -18.13 -7.21 33.99
CA GLY A 642 -17.36 -6.20 34.71
C GLY A 642 -16.68 -6.72 35.98
N ASP A 643 -17.32 -7.61 36.73
CA ASP A 643 -16.79 -8.17 37.99
C ASP A 643 -15.46 -8.92 37.82
N GLN A 644 -15.14 -9.40 36.62
CA GLN A 644 -13.92 -10.18 36.33
C GLN A 644 -12.81 -9.34 35.70
N ILE A 645 -13.16 -8.19 35.15
CA ILE A 645 -12.22 -7.29 34.50
C ILE A 645 -11.50 -6.52 35.60
N THR A 646 -10.18 -6.39 35.53
CA THR A 646 -9.42 -5.46 36.38
C THR A 646 -8.70 -4.47 35.48
N ILE A 647 -8.81 -3.17 35.77
CA ILE A 647 -8.14 -2.14 34.97
C ILE A 647 -6.72 -1.94 35.50
N THR A 648 -5.75 -2.50 34.79
CA THR A 648 -4.31 -2.38 35.09
C THR A 648 -3.70 -1.13 34.46
N GLU A 649 -2.47 -0.79 34.84
CA GLU A 649 -1.73 0.31 34.21
C GLU A 649 -1.51 0.07 32.71
N GLU A 650 -1.25 -1.17 32.29
CA GLU A 650 -1.01 -1.50 30.87
C GLU A 650 -2.29 -1.40 30.03
N VAL A 651 -3.47 -1.69 30.60
CA VAL A 651 -4.76 -1.41 29.97
C VAL A 651 -4.97 0.10 29.77
N VAL A 652 -4.63 0.91 30.78
CA VAL A 652 -4.73 2.37 30.68
C VAL A 652 -3.73 2.91 29.64
N LYS A 653 -2.52 2.36 29.56
CA LYS A 653 -1.55 2.69 28.50
C LYS A 653 -2.06 2.30 27.11
N ALA A 654 -2.72 1.15 26.96
CA ALA A 654 -3.31 0.73 25.68
C ALA A 654 -4.40 1.70 25.23
N ALA A 655 -5.32 2.07 26.14
CA ALA A 655 -6.36 3.06 25.86
C ALA A 655 -5.78 4.44 25.51
N THR A 656 -4.80 4.93 26.28
CA THR A 656 -4.17 6.25 26.02
C THR A 656 -3.30 6.28 24.77
N ARG A 657 -2.76 5.14 24.31
CA ARG A 657 -2.04 5.01 23.03
C ARG A 657 -2.95 4.80 21.83
N ASN A 658 -4.24 4.52 22.02
CA ASN A 658 -5.17 4.33 20.91
C ASN A 658 -5.33 5.66 20.13
N TRP A 659 -4.96 5.63 18.85
CA TRP A 659 -4.87 6.81 18.01
C TRP A 659 -6.23 7.35 17.56
N GLN A 660 -7.29 6.54 17.55
CA GLN A 660 -8.58 6.93 16.98
C GLN A 660 -9.71 6.98 18.02
N ASN A 661 -9.85 5.96 18.88
CA ASN A 661 -10.95 5.85 19.86
C ASN A 661 -10.45 5.99 21.33
N GLY A 662 -9.20 6.44 21.52
CA GLY A 662 -8.55 6.45 22.83
C GLY A 662 -9.18 7.36 23.88
N LYS A 663 -9.77 8.49 23.46
CA LYS A 663 -10.44 9.43 24.37
C LYS A 663 -11.72 8.81 24.92
N GLU A 664 -12.56 8.28 24.05
CA GLU A 664 -13.87 7.72 24.37
C GLU A 664 -13.73 6.44 25.19
N VAL A 665 -12.75 5.58 24.86
CA VAL A 665 -12.40 4.41 25.66
C VAL A 665 -11.93 4.84 27.05
N MET A 666 -11.02 5.84 27.14
CA MET A 666 -10.54 6.33 28.44
C MET A 666 -11.67 6.96 29.27
N GLU A 667 -12.60 7.69 28.64
CA GLU A 667 -13.78 8.26 29.30
C GLU A 667 -14.67 7.17 29.90
N LEU A 668 -14.96 6.12 29.12
CA LEU A 668 -15.72 4.96 29.59
C LEU A 668 -15.04 4.28 30.79
N LEU A 669 -13.73 4.07 30.73
CA LEU A 669 -12.95 3.46 31.80
C LEU A 669 -12.97 4.31 33.08
N LEU A 670 -12.81 5.63 32.96
CA LEU A 670 -12.87 6.55 34.09
C LEU A 670 -14.26 6.60 34.72
N ASP A 671 -15.32 6.57 33.92
CA ASP A 671 -16.70 6.64 34.41
C ASP A 671 -17.14 5.35 35.10
N ARG A 672 -16.77 4.18 34.56
CA ARG A 672 -17.21 2.87 35.09
C ARG A 672 -16.26 2.24 36.09
N ARG A 673 -14.96 2.51 35.99
CA ARG A 673 -13.88 1.86 36.78
C ARG A 673 -12.84 2.86 37.29
N GLY A 674 -13.27 4.11 37.47
CA GLY A 674 -12.41 5.20 37.90
C GLY A 674 -11.72 4.93 39.24
N ASP A 675 -12.30 4.17 40.14
CA ASP A 675 -11.71 3.79 41.44
C ASP A 675 -10.43 2.95 41.32
N GLN A 676 -10.25 2.20 40.23
CA GLN A 676 -9.09 1.33 40.00
C GLN A 676 -7.97 2.00 39.23
N ILE A 677 -8.25 3.11 38.56
CA ILE A 677 -7.31 3.76 37.65
C ILE A 677 -6.39 4.70 38.43
N THR A 678 -5.10 4.39 38.49
CA THR A 678 -4.10 5.35 38.99
C THR A 678 -3.35 5.97 37.82
N ILE A 679 -3.32 7.30 37.74
CA ILE A 679 -2.59 7.99 36.68
C ILE A 679 -1.11 8.09 37.06
N THR A 680 -0.30 7.18 36.53
CA THR A 680 1.16 7.14 36.71
C THR A 680 1.86 8.06 35.71
N GLU A 681 3.15 8.35 35.94
CA GLU A 681 3.96 9.11 34.98
C GLU A 681 4.01 8.43 33.60
N GLU A 682 4.06 7.10 33.55
CA GLU A 682 4.12 6.35 32.28
C GLU A 682 2.80 6.39 31.51
N VAL A 683 1.65 6.45 32.20
CA VAL A 683 0.34 6.72 31.58
C VAL A 683 0.30 8.13 30.98
N VAL A 684 0.82 9.12 31.70
CA VAL A 684 0.89 10.50 31.21
C VAL A 684 1.83 10.59 30.00
N LYS A 685 3.00 9.94 30.03
CA LYS A 685 3.89 9.84 28.86
C LYS A 685 3.19 9.20 27.67
N ALA A 686 2.48 8.09 27.88
CA ALA A 686 1.73 7.41 26.83
C ALA A 686 0.67 8.32 26.19
N ALA A 687 -0.07 9.10 26.99
CA ALA A 687 -1.02 10.09 26.49
C ALA A 687 -0.32 11.23 25.71
N THR A 688 0.76 11.79 26.26
CA THR A 688 1.50 12.89 25.60
C THR A 688 2.24 12.46 24.34
N GLY A 689 2.61 11.18 24.22
CA GLY A 689 3.23 10.58 23.05
C GLY A 689 2.23 10.00 22.05
N ASN A 690 0.91 10.12 22.31
CA ASN A 690 -0.10 9.70 21.35
C ASN A 690 -0.06 10.62 20.12
N TRP A 691 0.05 10.00 18.95
CA TRP A 691 0.28 10.69 17.70
C TRP A 691 -0.94 11.50 17.22
N GLN A 692 -2.17 11.03 17.45
CA GLN A 692 -3.39 11.67 16.91
C GLN A 692 -4.29 12.30 17.99
N ASN A 693 -4.63 11.58 19.07
CA ASN A 693 -5.60 12.03 20.08
C ASN A 693 -4.95 12.43 21.43
N GLY A 694 -3.64 12.70 21.43
CA GLY A 694 -2.89 13.00 22.66
C GLY A 694 -3.41 14.19 23.45
N LYS A 695 -3.82 15.27 22.76
CA LYS A 695 -4.38 16.47 23.40
C LYS A 695 -5.69 16.16 24.11
N GLU A 696 -6.60 15.47 23.44
CA GLU A 696 -7.94 15.14 23.91
C GLU A 696 -7.87 14.19 25.12
N VAL A 697 -7.05 13.14 25.02
CA VAL A 697 -6.80 12.20 26.12
C VAL A 697 -6.17 12.92 27.30
N MET A 698 -5.13 13.75 27.07
CA MET A 698 -4.48 14.49 28.15
C MET A 698 -5.42 15.51 28.81
N ALA A 699 -6.29 16.18 28.03
CA ALA A 699 -7.28 17.11 28.57
C ALA A 699 -8.27 16.39 29.50
N LEU A 700 -8.80 15.24 29.07
CA LEU A 700 -9.68 14.40 29.87
C LEU A 700 -9.00 13.95 31.19
N LEU A 701 -7.74 13.50 31.11
CA LEU A 701 -6.98 13.10 32.29
C LEU A 701 -6.77 14.27 33.26
N LEU A 702 -6.44 15.46 32.76
CA LEU A 702 -6.31 16.67 33.59
C LEU A 702 -7.64 17.09 34.23
N ASP A 703 -8.75 16.98 33.51
CA ASP A 703 -10.08 17.35 34.01
C ASP A 703 -10.58 16.41 35.11
N ARG A 704 -10.44 15.10 34.90
CA ARG A 704 -11.01 14.09 35.80
C ARG A 704 -10.03 13.69 36.92
N ARG A 705 -8.72 13.81 36.69
CA ARG A 705 -7.65 13.31 37.59
C ARG A 705 -6.48 14.28 37.75
N GLY A 706 -6.70 15.57 37.54
CA GLY A 706 -5.66 16.61 37.61
C GLY A 706 -4.83 16.59 38.88
N ASP A 707 -5.44 16.28 40.03
CA ASP A 707 -4.77 16.24 41.35
C ASP A 707 -3.74 15.11 41.47
N GLN A 708 -3.88 14.03 40.68
CA GLN A 708 -2.96 12.88 40.68
C GLN A 708 -1.80 13.07 39.70
N ILE A 709 -1.95 13.98 38.74
CA ILE A 709 -0.99 14.15 37.64
C ILE A 709 0.09 15.14 38.08
N THR A 710 1.35 14.74 37.99
CA THR A 710 2.50 15.66 38.11
C THR A 710 3.18 15.76 36.76
N ILE A 711 3.38 16.98 36.26
CA ILE A 711 4.07 17.19 34.98
C ILE A 711 5.59 17.17 35.21
N THR A 712 6.21 16.02 34.93
CA THR A 712 7.66 15.82 35.07
C THR A 712 8.41 16.31 33.82
N LYS A 713 9.73 16.46 33.94
CA LYS A 713 10.60 16.77 32.79
C LYS A 713 10.51 15.74 31.66
N GLU A 714 10.28 14.47 31.98
CA GLU A 714 10.19 13.40 30.98
C GLU A 714 8.85 13.43 30.24
N VAL A 715 7.76 13.82 30.92
CA VAL A 715 6.46 14.10 30.28
C VAL A 715 6.57 15.26 29.30
N VAL A 716 7.23 16.35 29.71
CA VAL A 716 7.45 17.52 28.84
C VAL A 716 8.35 17.15 27.65
N LYS A 717 9.39 16.34 27.86
CA LYS A 717 10.27 15.83 26.80
C LYS A 717 9.49 14.96 25.81
N ALA A 718 8.62 14.07 26.29
CA ALA A 718 7.77 13.22 25.45
C ALA A 718 6.82 14.06 24.58
N ALA A 719 6.16 15.07 25.17
CA ALA A 719 5.32 16.01 24.42
C ALA A 719 6.12 16.80 23.36
N ALA A 720 7.32 17.28 23.72
CA ALA A 720 8.18 18.03 22.80
C ALA A 720 8.68 17.20 21.60
N GLY A 721 9.01 15.93 21.83
CA GLY A 721 9.44 14.99 20.80
C GLY A 721 8.31 14.34 20.00
N ASN A 722 7.04 14.57 20.36
CA ASN A 722 5.91 13.98 19.65
C ASN A 722 5.69 14.65 18.29
N GLY A 723 5.87 13.90 17.21
CA GLY A 723 5.75 14.40 15.84
C GLY A 723 4.31 14.59 15.34
N GLY A 724 3.31 14.02 16.01
CA GLY A 724 1.90 14.11 15.63
C GLY A 724 1.15 15.21 16.37
N ASN A 725 0.73 14.97 17.61
CA ASN A 725 -0.06 15.90 18.43
C ASN A 725 0.80 16.68 19.46
N GLY A 726 2.12 16.73 19.26
CA GLY A 726 3.07 17.26 20.26
C GLY A 726 2.92 18.75 20.55
N LYS A 727 2.58 19.57 19.55
CA LYS A 727 2.39 21.02 19.71
C LYS A 727 1.17 21.31 20.58
N GLU A 728 0.04 20.70 20.26
CA GLU A 728 -1.23 20.93 20.95
C GLU A 728 -1.20 20.35 22.37
N VAL A 729 -0.54 19.19 22.57
CA VAL A 729 -0.28 18.64 23.91
C VAL A 729 0.61 19.61 24.70
N MET A 730 1.70 20.10 24.11
CA MET A 730 2.58 21.07 24.79
C MET A 730 1.84 22.36 25.14
N GLU A 731 0.99 22.87 24.24
CA GLU A 731 0.16 24.04 24.48
C GLU A 731 -0.81 23.83 25.64
N LEU A 732 -1.53 22.70 25.65
CA LEU A 732 -2.44 22.32 26.74
C LEU A 732 -1.71 22.23 28.09
N LEU A 733 -0.52 21.61 28.11
CA LEU A 733 0.28 21.47 29.33
C LEU A 733 0.74 22.84 29.84
N LEU A 734 1.21 23.72 28.96
CA LEU A 734 1.61 25.09 29.32
C LEU A 734 0.43 25.93 29.80
N ASP A 735 -0.75 25.80 29.18
CA ASP A 735 -1.96 26.53 29.57
C ASP A 735 -2.47 26.12 30.95
N ARG A 736 -2.53 24.82 31.23
CA ARG A 736 -3.19 24.31 32.43
C ARG A 736 -2.23 24.08 33.60
N ARG A 737 -0.94 23.85 33.32
CA ARG A 737 0.08 23.45 34.31
C ARG A 737 1.41 24.19 34.10
N GLY A 738 1.40 25.36 33.47
CA GLY A 738 2.59 26.15 33.16
C GLY A 738 3.53 26.36 34.35
N ASP A 739 2.99 26.63 35.54
CA ASP A 739 3.76 26.87 36.77
C ASP A 739 4.60 25.66 37.22
N GLN A 740 4.21 24.44 36.81
CA GLN A 740 4.92 23.19 37.17
C GLN A 740 5.97 22.79 36.14
N ILE A 741 5.89 23.35 34.93
CA ILE A 741 6.75 22.97 33.81
C ILE A 741 8.05 23.76 33.91
N THR A 742 9.20 23.10 33.79
CA THR A 742 10.50 23.77 33.59
C THR A 742 11.07 23.31 32.27
N ILE A 743 11.43 24.25 31.39
CA ILE A 743 12.02 23.92 30.09
C ILE A 743 13.51 23.63 30.27
N THR A 744 13.90 22.36 30.11
CA THR A 744 15.29 21.92 30.20
C THR A 744 15.94 21.84 28.82
N GLU A 745 17.27 21.76 28.75
CA GLU A 745 18.00 21.56 27.49
C GLU A 745 17.53 20.30 26.75
N GLU A 746 17.22 19.22 27.46
CA GLU A 746 16.73 17.97 26.87
C GLU A 746 15.34 18.10 26.24
N VAL A 747 14.46 18.94 26.80
CA VAL A 747 13.15 19.27 26.20
C VAL A 747 13.37 20.07 24.91
N VAL A 748 14.28 21.05 24.94
CA VAL A 748 14.60 21.86 23.76
C VAL A 748 15.23 20.99 22.67
N LYS A 749 16.16 20.09 23.01
CA LYS A 749 16.76 19.13 22.06
C LYS A 749 15.69 18.23 21.45
N ALA A 750 14.77 17.69 22.25
CA ALA A 750 13.67 16.86 21.76
C ALA A 750 12.77 17.63 20.79
N ALA A 751 12.43 18.89 21.10
CA ALA A 751 11.68 19.75 20.17
C ALA A 751 12.46 20.04 18.88
N THR A 752 13.76 20.36 18.97
CA THR A 752 14.57 20.67 17.78
C THR A 752 14.87 19.45 16.90
N GLY A 753 14.92 18.25 17.48
CA GLY A 753 15.08 16.98 16.77
C GLY A 753 13.77 16.38 16.26
N ASN A 754 12.62 16.98 16.58
CA ASN A 754 11.32 16.52 16.12
C ASN A 754 11.21 16.73 14.60
N ARG A 755 11.10 15.63 13.86
CA ARG A 755 11.14 15.60 12.39
C ARG A 755 9.90 16.19 11.72
N GLN A 756 8.78 16.32 12.44
CA GLN A 756 7.50 16.78 11.87
C GLN A 756 7.08 18.14 12.46
N ASN A 757 6.85 18.24 13.77
CA ASN A 757 6.31 19.45 14.43
C ASN A 757 7.35 20.27 15.20
N GLY A 758 8.65 20.06 14.97
CA GLY A 758 9.72 20.69 15.75
C GLY A 758 9.70 22.22 15.72
N LYS A 759 9.39 22.83 14.56
CA LYS A 759 9.31 24.28 14.41
C LYS A 759 8.19 24.87 15.26
N GLU A 760 7.01 24.26 15.21
CA GLU A 760 5.81 24.73 15.91
C GLU A 760 5.99 24.61 17.43
N VAL A 761 6.53 23.47 17.89
CA VAL A 761 6.83 23.25 19.31
C VAL A 761 7.89 24.25 19.80
N ILE A 762 8.99 24.45 19.05
CA ILE A 762 10.03 25.38 19.51
C ILE A 762 9.57 26.85 19.46
N ALA A 763 8.72 27.21 18.48
CA ALA A 763 8.10 28.54 18.44
C ALA A 763 7.25 28.79 19.70
N LEU A 764 6.38 27.84 20.05
CA LEU A 764 5.55 27.91 21.25
C LEU A 764 6.38 28.03 22.53
N LEU A 765 7.44 27.22 22.65
CA LEU A 765 8.35 27.26 23.80
C LEU A 765 9.06 28.61 23.91
N LEU A 766 9.56 29.17 22.79
CA LEU A 766 10.20 30.48 22.76
C LEU A 766 9.22 31.62 23.08
N ASP A 767 7.97 31.55 22.62
CA ASP A 767 6.95 32.56 22.88
C ASP A 767 6.51 32.61 24.34
N ARG A 768 6.29 31.45 24.95
CA ARG A 768 5.74 31.38 26.30
C ARG A 768 6.79 31.28 27.40
N ARG A 769 7.98 30.76 27.10
CA ARG A 769 9.05 30.46 28.06
C ARG A 769 10.44 30.85 27.57
N GLY A 770 10.53 31.81 26.64
CA GLY A 770 11.79 32.24 26.03
C GLY A 770 12.90 32.60 27.02
N ASP A 771 12.55 33.23 28.15
CA ASP A 771 13.50 33.63 29.20
C ASP A 771 14.20 32.45 29.90
N GLN A 772 13.61 31.25 29.85
CA GLN A 772 14.15 30.04 30.47
C GLN A 772 14.95 29.17 29.51
N ILE A 773 14.88 29.47 28.21
CA ILE A 773 15.50 28.66 27.16
C ILE A 773 16.88 29.23 26.87
N THR A 774 17.91 28.42 27.07
CA THR A 774 19.27 28.73 26.61
C THR A 774 19.57 27.89 25.37
N ILE A 775 19.96 28.54 24.27
CA ILE A 775 20.34 27.83 23.04
C ILE A 775 21.79 27.38 23.16
N THR A 776 22.00 26.11 23.47
CA THR A 776 23.32 25.49 23.59
C THR A 776 23.82 24.96 22.25
N LYS A 777 25.10 24.63 22.15
CA LYS A 777 25.67 23.96 20.97
C LYS A 777 24.99 22.62 20.64
N GLU A 778 24.53 21.88 21.64
CA GLU A 778 23.85 20.58 21.44
C GLU A 778 22.44 20.77 20.86
N VAL A 779 21.74 21.85 21.25
CA VAL A 779 20.45 22.23 20.64
C VAL A 779 20.63 22.61 19.17
N VAL A 780 21.67 23.39 18.86
CA VAL A 780 21.96 23.81 17.48
C VAL A 780 22.39 22.60 16.64
N LYS A 781 23.19 21.68 17.21
CA LYS A 781 23.58 20.42 16.55
C LYS A 781 22.36 19.53 16.28
N ALA A 782 21.44 19.41 17.23
CA ALA A 782 20.19 18.65 17.05
C ALA A 782 19.32 19.24 15.94
N ALA A 783 19.20 20.57 15.86
CA ALA A 783 18.51 21.24 14.76
C ALA A 783 19.20 21.00 13.41
N ALA A 784 20.54 21.06 13.37
CA ALA A 784 21.31 20.85 12.15
C ALA A 784 21.21 19.41 11.60
N GLY A 785 21.17 18.42 12.49
CA GLY A 785 20.98 17.00 12.15
C GLY A 785 19.52 16.56 11.99
N ASN A 786 18.54 17.47 12.08
CA ASN A 786 17.14 17.11 11.92
C ASN A 786 16.81 16.93 10.42
N GLU A 787 16.60 15.67 10.02
CA GLU A 787 16.31 15.25 8.64
C GLU A 787 14.96 15.76 8.11
N GLY A 788 14.00 16.12 8.97
CA GLY A 788 12.63 16.45 8.57
C GLY A 788 12.25 17.94 8.65
N ASN A 789 12.43 18.57 9.81
CA ASN A 789 12.05 19.98 10.07
C ASN A 789 13.28 20.87 10.42
N GLY A 790 14.49 20.37 10.13
CA GLY A 790 15.75 21.02 10.53
C GLY A 790 15.99 22.41 9.95
N LYS A 791 15.59 22.66 8.69
CA LYS A 791 15.72 23.97 8.05
C LYS A 791 14.91 25.03 8.79
N GLU A 792 13.63 24.78 9.01
CA GLU A 792 12.71 25.73 9.61
C GLU A 792 13.02 25.92 11.10
N VAL A 793 13.39 24.86 11.81
CA VAL A 793 13.86 24.96 13.21
C VAL A 793 15.12 25.81 13.28
N MET A 794 16.13 25.54 12.43
CA MET A 794 17.37 26.31 12.41
C MET A 794 17.12 27.79 12.04
N ALA A 795 16.27 28.05 11.05
CA ALA A 795 15.87 29.40 10.66
C ALA A 795 15.26 30.17 11.83
N LEU A 796 14.30 29.55 12.53
CA LEU A 796 13.61 30.14 13.67
C LEU A 796 14.56 30.42 14.85
N LEU A 797 15.49 29.51 15.13
CA LEU A 797 16.51 29.71 16.16
C LEU A 797 17.42 30.89 15.82
N LEU A 798 17.90 30.99 14.57
CA LEU A 798 18.72 32.10 14.12
C LEU A 798 17.95 33.44 14.12
N ASP A 799 16.67 33.44 13.72
CA ASP A 799 15.84 34.64 13.69
C ASP A 799 15.58 35.22 15.09
N ARG A 800 15.29 34.35 16.06
CA ARG A 800 14.86 34.80 17.40
C ARG A 800 15.98 34.87 18.42
N ARG A 801 17.05 34.09 18.23
CA ARG A 801 18.16 33.91 19.20
C ARG A 801 19.53 33.90 18.52
N GLY A 802 19.64 34.47 17.33
CA GLY A 802 20.88 34.50 16.53
C GLY A 802 22.10 34.97 17.32
N ASP A 803 21.96 36.02 18.13
CA ASP A 803 23.04 36.61 18.93
C ASP A 803 23.62 35.64 19.98
N GLN A 804 22.88 34.60 20.37
CA GLN A 804 23.28 33.62 21.39
C GLN A 804 23.83 32.32 20.77
N ILE A 805 23.67 32.14 19.46
CA ILE A 805 24.08 30.92 18.76
C ILE A 805 25.54 31.06 18.38
N THR A 806 26.37 30.06 18.67
CA THR A 806 27.72 29.94 18.10
C THR A 806 27.73 28.74 17.17
N ILE A 807 28.15 28.93 15.92
CA ILE A 807 28.27 27.84 14.96
C ILE A 807 29.62 27.15 15.19
N THR A 808 29.58 25.91 15.68
CA THR A 808 30.77 25.09 15.90
C THR A 808 30.99 24.12 14.74
N GLU A 809 32.20 23.58 14.59
CA GLU A 809 32.50 22.53 13.59
C GLU A 809 31.51 21.36 13.64
N GLU A 810 31.15 20.88 14.85
CA GLU A 810 30.17 19.81 15.05
C GLU A 810 28.77 20.11 14.49
N VAL A 811 28.35 21.38 14.47
CA VAL A 811 27.07 21.82 13.90
C VAL A 811 27.15 21.77 12.38
N VAL A 812 28.25 22.25 11.82
CA VAL A 812 28.50 22.26 10.37
C VAL A 812 28.63 20.82 9.85
N LYS A 813 29.33 19.95 10.58
CA LYS A 813 29.46 18.52 10.28
C LYS A 813 28.10 17.81 10.33
N ALA A 814 27.28 18.10 11.34
CA ALA A 814 25.92 17.55 11.43
C ALA A 814 25.04 17.99 10.25
N ALA A 815 25.11 19.26 9.82
CA ALA A 815 24.41 19.73 8.63
C ALA A 815 24.96 19.08 7.35
N ALA A 816 26.28 18.91 7.23
CA ALA A 816 26.93 18.34 6.05
C ALA A 816 26.56 16.86 5.84
N GLY A 817 26.49 16.08 6.92
CA GLY A 817 26.10 14.66 6.89
C GLY A 817 24.58 14.41 6.93
N ASN A 818 23.75 15.45 7.00
CA ASN A 818 22.29 15.29 7.09
C ASN A 818 21.71 14.96 5.69
N GLY A 819 21.24 13.72 5.51
CA GLY A 819 20.66 13.25 4.26
C GLY A 819 19.34 13.91 3.90
N GLY A 820 18.53 14.34 4.87
CA GLY A 820 17.21 14.93 4.63
C GLY A 820 17.24 16.41 4.27
N ASN A 821 17.54 17.28 5.25
CA ASN A 821 17.53 18.75 5.11
C ASN A 821 18.94 19.36 5.08
N GLY A 822 20.00 18.54 4.95
CA GLY A 822 21.37 19.01 5.08
C GLY A 822 21.73 20.12 4.11
N LYS A 823 21.25 20.05 2.86
CA LYS A 823 21.45 21.10 1.84
C LYS A 823 20.87 22.43 2.29
N GLU A 824 19.60 22.44 2.70
CA GLU A 824 18.88 23.65 3.09
C GLU A 824 19.44 24.26 4.37
N VAL A 825 19.76 23.41 5.35
CA VAL A 825 20.39 23.84 6.61
C VAL A 825 21.78 24.41 6.33
N MET A 826 22.60 23.72 5.53
CA MET A 826 23.95 24.19 5.18
C MET A 826 23.90 25.52 4.42
N ALA A 827 23.00 25.67 3.44
CA ALA A 827 22.81 26.92 2.73
C ALA A 827 22.44 28.06 3.68
N LEU A 828 21.51 27.82 4.60
CA LEU A 828 21.06 28.80 5.58
C LEU A 828 22.16 29.20 6.58
N LEU A 829 22.95 28.23 7.05
CA LEU A 829 24.11 28.49 7.92
C LEU A 829 25.16 29.35 7.19
N LEU A 830 25.50 29.00 5.96
CA LEU A 830 26.45 29.74 5.14
C LEU A 830 25.96 31.16 4.80
N ASP A 831 24.68 31.32 4.46
CA ASP A 831 24.07 32.61 4.12
C ASP A 831 24.03 33.58 5.30
N ARG A 832 23.77 33.08 6.51
CA ARG A 832 23.53 33.92 7.69
C ARG A 832 24.73 34.05 8.62
N ARG A 833 25.63 33.08 8.62
CA ARG A 833 26.76 32.94 9.57
C ARG A 833 28.05 32.48 8.91
N GLY A 834 28.21 32.69 7.61
CA GLY A 834 29.40 32.26 6.85
C GLY A 834 30.72 32.78 7.42
N ASP A 835 30.72 33.96 8.04
CA ASP A 835 31.85 34.56 8.75
C ASP A 835 32.36 33.77 9.96
N GLN A 836 31.50 32.93 10.53
CA GLN A 836 31.81 32.11 11.71
C GLN A 836 32.05 30.64 11.36
N ILE A 837 31.90 30.26 10.09
CA ILE A 837 32.01 28.87 9.64
C ILE A 837 33.42 28.64 9.11
N THR A 838 34.15 27.74 9.77
CA THR A 838 35.39 27.17 9.23
C THR A 838 35.05 25.84 8.55
N ILE A 839 35.39 25.72 7.26
CA ILE A 839 35.24 24.47 6.51
C ILE A 839 36.49 23.62 6.79
N THR A 840 36.33 22.56 7.57
CA THR A 840 37.40 21.60 7.91
C THR A 840 37.34 20.35 7.02
N GLU A 841 38.39 19.53 7.06
CA GLU A 841 38.40 18.22 6.39
C GLU A 841 37.22 17.34 6.84
N GLU A 842 36.90 17.33 8.13
CA GLU A 842 35.82 16.52 8.69
C GLU A 842 34.43 16.94 8.18
N VAL A 843 34.23 18.23 7.90
CA VAL A 843 33.00 18.76 7.28
C VAL A 843 32.90 18.29 5.82
N VAL A 844 34.00 18.37 5.08
CA VAL A 844 34.05 17.96 3.66
C VAL A 844 33.87 16.44 3.55
N LYS A 845 34.50 15.67 4.45
CA LYS A 845 34.33 14.21 4.55
C LYS A 845 32.88 13.82 4.87
N ALA A 846 32.22 14.54 5.79
CA ALA A 846 30.81 14.31 6.11
C ALA A 846 29.89 14.61 4.92
N ALA A 847 30.17 15.66 4.13
CA ALA A 847 29.45 15.92 2.89
C ALA A 847 29.70 14.83 1.83
N ALA A 848 30.93 14.33 1.71
CA ALA A 848 31.26 13.27 0.77
C ALA A 848 30.57 11.94 1.08
N GLY A 849 30.40 11.62 2.36
CA GLY A 849 29.67 10.44 2.84
C GLY A 849 28.16 10.62 2.98
N ASN A 850 27.59 11.77 2.59
CA ASN A 850 26.15 11.99 2.66
C ASN A 850 25.45 11.27 1.49
N GLU A 851 24.66 10.26 1.83
CA GLU A 851 24.00 9.34 0.90
C GLU A 851 22.96 10.02 0.01
N TRP A 852 22.35 11.13 0.43
CA TRP A 852 21.18 11.67 -0.27
C TRP A 852 21.47 13.03 -0.91
N ASN A 853 21.95 13.99 -0.13
CA ASN A 853 22.18 15.38 -0.57
C ASN A 853 23.68 15.75 -0.67
N GLY A 854 24.57 14.75 -0.70
CA GLY A 854 26.02 14.95 -0.69
C GLY A 854 26.54 15.84 -1.81
N LYS A 855 26.05 15.67 -3.05
CA LYS A 855 26.47 16.50 -4.20
C LYS A 855 26.17 17.98 -3.97
N GLU A 856 24.95 18.30 -3.56
CA GLU A 856 24.48 19.67 -3.37
C GLU A 856 25.19 20.33 -2.18
N VAL A 857 25.34 19.61 -1.08
CA VAL A 857 26.10 20.09 0.08
C VAL A 857 27.56 20.32 -0.30
N MET A 858 28.18 19.37 -0.99
CA MET A 858 29.55 19.50 -1.49
C MET A 858 29.68 20.69 -2.46
N ALA A 859 28.71 20.91 -3.33
CA ALA A 859 28.69 22.05 -4.23
C ALA A 859 28.66 23.38 -3.47
N LEU A 860 27.82 23.50 -2.44
CA LEU A 860 27.77 24.69 -1.58
C LEU A 860 29.12 24.96 -0.88
N LEU A 861 29.77 23.91 -0.38
CA LEU A 861 31.09 24.02 0.26
C LEU A 861 32.19 24.42 -0.75
N LEU A 862 32.11 23.95 -2.00
CA LEU A 862 33.11 24.22 -3.04
C LEU A 862 32.90 25.56 -3.78
N ASP A 863 31.65 26.04 -3.92
CA ASP A 863 31.26 27.22 -4.72
C ASP A 863 31.35 28.54 -3.98
N ARG A 864 31.13 28.56 -2.67
CA ARG A 864 31.16 29.80 -1.87
C ARG A 864 32.61 30.25 -1.63
N ARG A 865 33.26 30.75 -2.69
CA ARG A 865 34.49 31.53 -2.62
C ARG A 865 34.15 33.03 -2.55
N GLY A 866 34.47 33.67 -1.44
CA GLY A 866 34.37 35.12 -1.28
C GLY A 866 34.81 35.58 0.11
N ASP A 867 35.11 36.87 0.24
CA ASP A 867 35.74 37.60 1.36
C ASP A 867 35.09 37.44 2.77
N GLN A 868 34.08 36.58 2.91
CA GLN A 868 33.28 36.36 4.11
C GLN A 868 33.57 35.03 4.82
N ILE A 869 34.39 34.13 4.27
CA ILE A 869 34.79 32.89 4.96
C ILE A 869 36.29 32.98 5.24
N THR A 870 36.69 32.84 6.50
CA THR A 870 38.11 32.82 6.90
C THR A 870 38.71 31.47 6.47
N ILE A 871 39.15 31.38 5.22
CA ILE A 871 39.86 30.21 4.69
C ILE A 871 41.30 30.31 5.20
N THR A 872 41.64 29.60 6.27
CA THR A 872 43.01 29.61 6.82
C THR A 872 44.00 28.71 6.08
N GLU A 873 43.55 27.83 5.19
CA GLU A 873 44.38 26.99 4.31
C GLU A 873 43.46 26.51 3.17
N GLU A 874 43.96 26.32 1.94
CA GLU A 874 43.17 25.79 0.82
C GLU A 874 42.36 24.56 1.27
N ILE A 875 41.04 24.51 1.00
CA ILE A 875 40.19 23.34 1.31
C ILE A 875 40.87 22.10 0.74
N THR A 876 41.53 21.33 1.60
CA THR A 876 42.38 20.22 1.17
C THR A 876 41.48 19.02 0.93
N ILE A 877 41.29 18.63 -0.33
CA ILE A 877 40.65 17.35 -0.65
C ILE A 877 41.67 16.25 -0.36
N THR A 878 41.55 15.64 0.81
CA THR A 878 42.43 14.54 1.23
C THR A 878 41.98 13.22 0.62
N GLN A 879 42.83 12.20 0.74
CA GLN A 879 42.50 10.83 0.30
C GLN A 879 41.28 10.28 1.05
N GLU A 880 41.05 10.69 2.30
CA GLU A 880 39.91 10.27 3.11
C GLU A 880 38.58 10.82 2.59
N VAL A 881 38.56 12.06 2.07
CA VAL A 881 37.39 12.65 1.41
C VAL A 881 37.06 11.90 0.12
N VAL A 882 38.07 11.63 -0.70
CA VAL A 882 37.91 10.91 -1.97
C VAL A 882 37.47 9.47 -1.74
N LYS A 883 38.01 8.81 -0.70
CA LYS A 883 37.60 7.46 -0.28
C LYS A 883 36.15 7.44 0.21
N ALA A 884 35.73 8.44 1.00
CA ALA A 884 34.35 8.57 1.46
C ALA A 884 33.38 8.75 0.28
N ALA A 885 33.73 9.58 -0.72
CA ALA A 885 32.93 9.73 -1.93
C ALA A 885 32.86 8.43 -2.75
N ALA A 886 33.98 7.72 -2.90
CA ALA A 886 34.04 6.46 -3.66
C ALA A 886 33.22 5.33 -3.01
N GLY A 887 33.18 5.29 -1.68
CA GLY A 887 32.41 4.31 -0.90
C GLY A 887 30.97 4.72 -0.60
N ASN A 888 30.52 5.91 -1.02
CA ASN A 888 29.14 6.36 -0.82
C ASN A 888 28.21 5.60 -1.76
N GLU A 889 27.28 4.84 -1.19
CA GLU A 889 26.45 3.87 -1.92
C GLU A 889 25.43 4.55 -2.83
N GLU A 890 24.95 5.75 -2.47
CA GLU A 890 23.78 6.38 -3.11
C GLU A 890 24.14 7.63 -3.95
N ASN A 891 24.92 8.58 -3.43
CA ASN A 891 25.29 9.84 -4.12
C ASN A 891 26.80 9.90 -4.47
N GLY A 892 27.50 8.78 -4.33
CA GLY A 892 28.96 8.72 -4.48
C GLY A 892 29.46 9.08 -5.87
N LYS A 893 28.74 8.70 -6.93
CA LYS A 893 29.09 9.02 -8.32
C LYS A 893 29.08 10.52 -8.57
N GLU A 894 27.99 11.18 -8.22
CA GLU A 894 27.78 12.61 -8.48
C GLU A 894 28.70 13.47 -7.61
N VAL A 895 28.97 13.06 -6.36
CA VAL A 895 29.97 13.70 -5.51
C VAL A 895 31.36 13.54 -6.12
N MET A 896 31.74 12.33 -6.55
CA MET A 896 33.03 12.07 -7.18
C MET A 896 33.20 12.86 -8.48
N GLU A 897 32.16 12.93 -9.31
CA GLU A 897 32.14 13.71 -10.55
C GLU A 897 32.35 15.20 -10.27
N LEU A 898 31.64 15.76 -9.27
CA LEU A 898 31.79 17.15 -8.86
C LEU A 898 33.21 17.47 -8.35
N LEU A 899 33.79 16.57 -7.55
CA LEU A 899 35.16 16.71 -7.04
C LEU A 899 36.16 16.73 -8.20
N LEU A 900 36.04 15.78 -9.14
CA LEU A 900 36.88 15.71 -10.32
C LEU A 900 36.70 16.94 -11.23
N ASP A 901 35.49 17.45 -11.41
CA ASP A 901 35.25 18.63 -12.26
C ASP A 901 35.84 19.92 -11.69
N ARG A 902 35.85 20.08 -10.35
CA ARG A 902 36.20 21.34 -9.70
C ARG A 902 37.60 21.40 -9.10
N ARG A 903 38.23 20.25 -8.86
CA ARG A 903 39.51 20.11 -8.15
C ARG A 903 40.32 18.90 -8.65
N GLU A 904 40.27 18.63 -9.96
CA GLU A 904 40.97 17.50 -10.59
C GLU A 904 42.46 17.45 -10.21
N ASP A 905 43.09 18.62 -10.15
CA ASP A 905 44.51 18.86 -9.87
C ASP A 905 44.91 18.53 -8.42
N GLN A 906 43.97 18.54 -7.49
CA GLN A 906 44.19 18.27 -6.06
C GLN A 906 43.87 16.83 -5.66
N ILE A 907 43.19 16.07 -6.53
CA ILE A 907 42.75 14.70 -6.24
C ILE A 907 43.86 13.71 -6.60
N THR A 908 44.28 12.90 -5.62
CA THR A 908 45.14 11.74 -5.83
C THR A 908 44.32 10.47 -5.68
N ILE A 909 44.22 9.67 -6.74
CA ILE A 909 43.52 8.37 -6.69
C ILE A 909 44.48 7.31 -6.13
N THR A 910 44.19 6.81 -4.93
CA THR A 910 44.96 5.75 -4.29
C THR A 910 44.32 4.39 -4.45
N GLN A 911 45.07 3.33 -4.12
CA GLN A 911 44.55 1.96 -4.07
C GLN A 911 43.31 1.83 -3.18
N GLU A 912 43.29 2.53 -2.04
CA GLU A 912 42.16 2.51 -1.10
C GLU A 912 40.89 3.14 -1.68
N VAL A 913 41.02 4.18 -2.51
CA VAL A 913 39.89 4.81 -3.23
C VAL A 913 39.32 3.84 -4.26
N VAL A 914 40.19 3.19 -5.04
CA VAL A 914 39.79 2.24 -6.08
C VAL A 914 39.16 0.99 -5.45
N LYS A 915 39.71 0.52 -4.32
CA LYS A 915 39.13 -0.58 -3.54
C LYS A 915 37.76 -0.22 -2.97
N ALA A 916 37.59 0.99 -2.45
CA ALA A 916 36.29 1.48 -1.97
C ALA A 916 35.24 1.53 -3.10
N ALA A 917 35.61 2.03 -4.29
CA ALA A 917 34.73 2.01 -5.46
C ALA A 917 34.37 0.58 -5.91
N ALA A 918 35.33 -0.34 -5.90
CA ALA A 918 35.09 -1.73 -6.28
C ALA A 918 34.16 -2.48 -5.30
N GLY A 919 34.27 -2.17 -4.01
CA GLY A 919 33.44 -2.76 -2.95
C GLY A 919 32.11 -2.04 -2.71
N ASN A 920 31.82 -0.94 -3.41
CA ASN A 920 30.59 -0.16 -3.23
C ASN A 920 29.38 -0.96 -3.75
N TRP A 921 28.41 -1.19 -2.89
CA TRP A 921 27.30 -2.11 -3.14
C TRP A 921 26.36 -1.64 -4.24
N GLN A 922 26.13 -0.33 -4.39
CA GLN A 922 25.08 0.18 -5.27
C GLN A 922 25.66 0.93 -6.47
N ASN A 923 26.50 1.96 -6.27
CA ASN A 923 27.08 2.79 -7.34
C ASN A 923 28.50 2.39 -7.78
N GLY A 924 29.00 1.23 -7.35
CA GLY A 924 30.39 0.84 -7.59
C GLY A 924 30.81 0.83 -9.06
N LYS A 925 29.95 0.37 -9.97
CA LYS A 925 30.22 0.35 -11.41
C LYS A 925 30.39 1.77 -11.96
N GLU A 926 29.48 2.67 -11.64
CA GLU A 926 29.44 4.05 -12.14
C GLU A 926 30.63 4.86 -11.63
N VAL A 927 30.93 4.74 -10.33
CA VAL A 927 32.10 5.38 -9.72
C VAL A 927 33.40 4.82 -10.32
N MET A 928 33.51 3.49 -10.46
CA MET A 928 34.68 2.85 -11.06
C MET A 928 34.86 3.27 -12.53
N ALA A 929 33.78 3.36 -13.30
CA ALA A 929 33.82 3.79 -14.69
C ALA A 929 34.35 5.23 -14.80
N LEU A 930 33.82 6.13 -13.97
CA LEU A 930 34.24 7.53 -13.91
C LEU A 930 35.74 7.67 -13.56
N LEU A 931 36.21 6.93 -12.56
CA LEU A 931 37.62 6.91 -12.16
C LEU A 931 38.52 6.42 -13.30
N LEU A 932 38.14 5.32 -13.97
CA LEU A 932 38.87 4.77 -15.10
C LEU A 932 38.89 5.72 -16.32
N ASP A 933 37.79 6.43 -16.60
CA ASP A 933 37.68 7.34 -17.74
C ASP A 933 38.48 8.63 -17.55
N ARG A 934 38.46 9.20 -16.34
CA ARG A 934 39.14 10.48 -16.05
C ARG A 934 40.59 10.31 -15.62
N ARG A 935 40.92 9.24 -14.87
CA ARG A 935 42.22 9.04 -14.22
C ARG A 935 42.81 7.65 -14.45
N GLY A 936 42.35 6.94 -15.47
CA GLY A 936 42.77 5.58 -15.76
C GLY A 936 44.28 5.38 -15.84
N ASP A 937 45.04 6.34 -16.39
CA ASP A 937 46.50 6.24 -16.53
C ASP A 937 47.25 6.20 -15.20
N GLN A 938 46.59 6.59 -14.10
CA GLN A 938 47.15 6.62 -12.75
C GLN A 938 46.63 5.47 -11.86
N ILE A 939 45.70 4.66 -12.37
CA ILE A 939 45.07 3.57 -11.63
C ILE A 939 45.73 2.25 -12.00
N THR A 940 46.40 1.64 -11.02
CA THR A 940 46.85 0.25 -11.09
C THR A 940 45.80 -0.65 -10.45
N ILE A 941 45.29 -1.64 -11.18
CA ILE A 941 44.35 -2.63 -10.63
C ILE A 941 45.15 -3.69 -9.87
N THR A 942 44.99 -3.73 -8.55
CA THR A 942 45.66 -4.71 -7.67
C THR A 942 44.75 -5.90 -7.38
N GLU A 943 45.32 -7.01 -6.89
CA GLU A 943 44.56 -8.19 -6.47
C GLU A 943 43.47 -7.83 -5.43
N GLU A 944 43.75 -6.91 -4.51
CA GLU A 944 42.79 -6.45 -3.50
C GLU A 944 41.57 -5.72 -4.10
N VAL A 945 41.75 -4.98 -5.20
CA VAL A 945 40.65 -4.33 -5.92
C VAL A 945 39.79 -5.37 -6.62
N VAL A 946 40.42 -6.35 -7.28
CA VAL A 946 39.72 -7.43 -7.97
C VAL A 946 38.98 -8.32 -6.98
N LYS A 947 39.59 -8.60 -5.82
CA LYS A 947 38.97 -9.33 -4.70
C LYS A 947 37.76 -8.57 -4.13
N ALA A 948 37.87 -7.25 -3.98
CA ALA A 948 36.76 -6.41 -3.54
C ALA A 948 35.59 -6.44 -4.53
N ALA A 949 35.85 -6.36 -5.84
CA ALA A 949 34.82 -6.51 -6.88
C ALA A 949 34.19 -7.91 -6.87
N ALA A 950 35.01 -8.97 -6.73
CA ALA A 950 34.54 -10.35 -6.70
C ALA A 950 33.65 -10.65 -5.48
N GLY A 951 33.98 -10.05 -4.33
CA GLY A 951 33.23 -10.20 -3.08
C GLY A 951 32.06 -9.21 -2.91
N ASN A 952 31.80 -8.34 -3.89
CA ASN A 952 30.70 -7.37 -3.82
C ASN A 952 29.36 -8.07 -4.07
N GLU A 953 28.50 -8.08 -3.05
CA GLU A 953 27.27 -8.89 -3.02
C GLU A 953 26.18 -8.36 -3.96
N TRP A 954 26.29 -7.12 -4.46
CA TRP A 954 25.22 -6.49 -5.23
C TRP A 954 25.65 -6.03 -6.63
N ASN A 955 26.67 -5.16 -6.78
CA ASN A 955 27.14 -4.66 -8.09
C ASN A 955 28.43 -5.38 -8.60
N GLY A 956 28.78 -6.52 -7.98
CA GLY A 956 30.05 -7.21 -8.22
C GLY A 956 30.27 -7.69 -9.65
N LYS A 957 29.22 -8.23 -10.31
CA LYS A 957 29.31 -8.69 -11.70
C LYS A 957 29.64 -7.55 -12.65
N GLU A 958 28.94 -6.44 -12.51
CA GLU A 958 29.07 -5.27 -13.38
C GLU A 958 30.43 -4.57 -13.19
N VAL A 959 30.87 -4.43 -11.95
CA VAL A 959 32.20 -3.88 -11.62
C VAL A 959 33.28 -4.82 -12.17
N MET A 960 33.15 -6.13 -11.97
CA MET A 960 34.10 -7.12 -12.49
C MET A 960 34.14 -7.11 -14.02
N ALA A 961 32.99 -7.04 -14.69
CA ALA A 961 32.90 -6.95 -16.15
C ALA A 961 33.61 -5.69 -16.67
N LEU A 962 33.37 -4.54 -16.05
CA LEU A 962 34.01 -3.28 -16.39
C LEU A 962 35.53 -3.34 -16.24
N LEU A 963 36.02 -3.92 -15.14
CA LEU A 963 37.46 -4.09 -14.89
C LEU A 963 38.10 -4.99 -15.94
N LEU A 964 37.47 -6.13 -16.26
CA LEU A 964 37.95 -7.05 -17.31
C LEU A 964 37.92 -6.40 -18.70
N ASP A 965 36.87 -5.63 -19.03
CA ASP A 965 36.73 -4.99 -20.35
C ASP A 965 37.75 -3.87 -20.57
N ARG A 966 38.03 -3.05 -19.55
CA ARG A 966 38.89 -1.85 -19.68
C ARG A 966 40.35 -2.07 -19.26
N ARG A 967 40.62 -3.10 -18.46
CA ARG A 967 41.93 -3.39 -17.85
C ARG A 967 42.26 -4.88 -17.77
N GLY A 968 41.58 -5.74 -18.54
CA GLY A 968 41.78 -7.20 -18.51
C GLY A 968 43.24 -7.66 -18.64
N ASP A 969 44.04 -6.98 -19.48
CA ASP A 969 45.47 -7.27 -19.69
C ASP A 969 46.34 -7.03 -18.45
N GLN A 970 45.85 -6.25 -17.48
CA GLN A 970 46.56 -5.94 -16.22
C GLN A 970 46.05 -6.79 -15.05
N ILE A 971 45.01 -7.60 -15.25
CA ILE A 971 44.34 -8.37 -14.20
C ILE A 971 44.76 -9.83 -14.28
N THR A 972 45.36 -10.34 -13.20
CA THR A 972 45.58 -11.77 -12.99
C THR A 972 44.50 -12.31 -12.06
N ILE A 973 43.79 -13.36 -12.48
CA ILE A 973 42.78 -14.02 -11.64
C ILE A 973 43.49 -15.00 -10.71
N THR A 974 43.66 -14.62 -9.45
CA THR A 974 44.29 -15.45 -8.42
C THR A 974 43.28 -16.37 -7.74
N GLU A 975 43.78 -17.39 -7.02
CA GLU A 975 42.94 -18.28 -6.21
C GLU A 975 42.09 -17.50 -5.19
N GLU A 976 42.63 -16.43 -4.60
CA GLU A 976 41.92 -15.60 -3.62
C GLU A 976 40.77 -14.79 -4.23
N VAL A 977 40.89 -14.37 -5.49
CA VAL A 977 39.78 -13.75 -6.25
C VAL A 977 38.68 -14.77 -6.53
N VAL A 978 39.05 -15.98 -6.93
CA VAL A 978 38.10 -17.06 -7.21
C VAL A 978 37.37 -17.50 -5.94
N LYS A 979 38.07 -17.60 -4.80
CA LYS A 979 37.44 -17.86 -3.50
C LYS A 979 36.47 -16.75 -3.08
N ALA A 980 36.84 -15.49 -3.32
CA ALA A 980 35.97 -14.36 -3.01
C ALA A 980 34.68 -14.38 -3.85
N ALA A 981 34.78 -14.68 -5.16
CA ALA A 981 33.61 -14.87 -6.01
C ALA A 981 32.78 -16.09 -5.60
N ALA A 982 33.43 -17.23 -5.34
CA ALA A 982 32.75 -18.47 -4.98
C ALA A 982 32.02 -18.38 -3.63
N GLY A 983 32.56 -17.65 -2.66
CA GLY A 983 31.95 -17.41 -1.36
C GLY A 983 31.02 -16.18 -1.29
N ASN A 984 30.80 -15.49 -2.40
CA ASN A 984 29.93 -14.30 -2.44
C ASN A 984 28.45 -14.71 -2.40
N GLY A 985 27.74 -14.22 -1.39
CA GLY A 985 26.37 -14.60 -1.06
C GLY A 985 25.28 -14.09 -2.00
N GLY A 986 25.54 -13.00 -2.71
CA GLY A 986 24.57 -12.31 -3.56
C GLY A 986 24.87 -12.52 -5.04
N ASN A 987 25.88 -11.82 -5.56
CA ASN A 987 26.25 -11.81 -6.99
C ASN A 987 27.33 -12.86 -7.36
N GLY A 988 27.61 -13.81 -6.46
CA GLY A 988 28.73 -14.75 -6.59
C GLY A 988 28.61 -15.69 -7.79
N LYS A 989 27.40 -16.15 -8.11
CA LYS A 989 27.14 -16.99 -9.28
C LYS A 989 27.46 -16.26 -10.58
N GLU A 990 26.97 -15.04 -10.73
CA GLU A 990 27.12 -14.25 -11.93
C GLU A 990 28.57 -13.79 -12.12
N VAL A 991 29.25 -13.42 -11.03
CA VAL A 991 30.69 -13.12 -11.04
C VAL A 991 31.47 -14.39 -11.43
N MET A 992 31.15 -15.55 -10.85
CA MET A 992 31.84 -16.80 -11.17
C MET A 992 31.60 -17.24 -12.62
N ALA A 993 30.36 -17.10 -13.12
CA ALA A 993 30.03 -17.35 -14.52
C ALA A 993 30.84 -16.44 -15.46
N LEU A 994 30.93 -15.15 -15.14
CA LEU A 994 31.69 -14.17 -15.92
C LEU A 994 33.19 -14.49 -15.95
N LEU A 995 33.76 -14.88 -14.80
CA LEU A 995 35.16 -15.27 -14.68
C LEU A 995 35.45 -16.54 -15.50
N LEU A 996 34.60 -17.56 -15.40
CA LEU A 996 34.73 -18.80 -16.17
C LEU A 996 34.57 -18.59 -17.68
N ASP A 997 33.64 -17.72 -18.10
CA ASP A 997 33.41 -17.41 -19.51
C ASP A 997 34.59 -16.65 -20.15
N ARG A 998 35.13 -15.64 -19.45
CA ARG A 998 36.14 -14.75 -20.02
C ARG A 998 37.59 -15.17 -19.75
N ARG A 999 37.84 -15.89 -18.65
CA ARG A 999 39.19 -16.26 -18.17
C ARG A 999 39.24 -17.71 -17.66
N GLY A 1000 38.34 -18.58 -18.11
CA GLY A 1000 38.24 -19.98 -17.66
C GLY A 1000 39.55 -20.75 -17.74
N ASP A 1001 40.37 -20.51 -18.78
CA ASP A 1001 41.66 -21.17 -18.99
C ASP A 1001 42.71 -20.84 -17.90
N GLU A 1002 42.52 -19.76 -17.14
CA GLU A 1002 43.42 -19.33 -16.06
C GLU A 1002 42.91 -19.75 -14.67
N ILE A 1003 41.67 -20.24 -14.57
CA ILE A 1003 41.02 -20.53 -13.29
C ILE A 1003 41.25 -21.98 -12.91
N ILE A 1004 41.97 -22.19 -11.81
CA ILE A 1004 42.16 -23.50 -11.21
C ILE A 1004 41.09 -23.70 -10.13
N ILE A 1005 40.13 -24.58 -10.38
CA ILE A 1005 39.16 -25.02 -9.37
C ILE A 1005 39.82 -26.07 -8.49
N ASN A 1006 40.03 -25.74 -7.22
CA ASN A 1006 40.60 -26.62 -6.21
C ASN A 1006 39.61 -26.83 -5.04
N GLU A 1007 39.97 -27.69 -4.09
CA GLU A 1007 39.15 -27.99 -2.92
C GLU A 1007 38.83 -26.74 -2.08
N GLU A 1008 39.76 -25.78 -1.99
CA GLU A 1008 39.56 -24.56 -1.21
C GLU A 1008 38.54 -23.60 -1.86
N VAL A 1009 38.40 -23.58 -3.19
CA VAL A 1009 37.33 -22.85 -3.90
C VAL A 1009 35.97 -23.50 -3.65
N VAL A 1010 35.91 -24.83 -3.68
CA VAL A 1010 34.68 -25.59 -3.38
C VAL A 1010 34.25 -25.39 -1.93
N LYS A 1011 35.20 -25.45 -1.00
CA LYS A 1011 34.99 -25.12 0.41
C LYS A 1011 34.48 -23.69 0.60
N ALA A 1012 35.01 -22.72 -0.13
CA ALA A 1012 34.53 -21.33 -0.06
C ALA A 1012 33.05 -21.20 -0.46
N ALA A 1013 32.65 -21.83 -1.56
CA ALA A 1013 31.24 -21.85 -2.00
C ALA A 1013 30.34 -22.60 -0.99
N ALA A 1014 30.76 -23.79 -0.57
CA ALA A 1014 30.00 -24.62 0.36
C ALA A 1014 29.79 -23.93 1.71
N THR A 1015 30.85 -23.44 2.33
CA THR A 1015 30.76 -22.78 3.64
C THR A 1015 30.09 -21.40 3.61
N CYS A 1016 29.67 -20.91 2.43
CA CYS A 1016 28.86 -19.71 2.27
C CYS A 1016 27.43 -20.01 1.76
N GLY A 1017 27.07 -21.29 1.61
CA GLY A 1017 25.74 -21.73 1.16
C GLY A 1017 25.46 -21.49 -0.33
N GLN A 1018 26.49 -21.44 -1.17
CA GLN A 1018 26.36 -21.10 -2.59
C GLN A 1018 26.08 -22.33 -3.47
N ASP A 1019 24.87 -22.91 -3.34
CA ASP A 1019 24.47 -24.13 -4.06
C ASP A 1019 24.57 -23.99 -5.58
N GLN A 1020 24.16 -22.84 -6.12
CA GLN A 1020 24.22 -22.58 -7.56
C GLN A 1020 25.66 -22.46 -8.09
N VAL A 1021 26.60 -21.97 -7.27
CA VAL A 1021 28.02 -21.96 -7.61
C VAL A 1021 28.58 -23.38 -7.57
N LEU A 1022 28.22 -24.18 -6.56
CA LEU A 1022 28.63 -25.59 -6.48
C LEU A 1022 28.14 -26.40 -7.68
N ASP A 1023 26.92 -26.19 -8.14
CA ASP A 1023 26.41 -26.85 -9.35
C ASP A 1023 27.16 -26.43 -10.61
N MET A 1024 27.52 -25.14 -10.73
CA MET A 1024 28.36 -24.63 -11.83
C MET A 1024 29.77 -25.22 -11.81
N LEU A 1025 30.39 -25.31 -10.63
CA LEU A 1025 31.71 -25.91 -10.45
C LEU A 1025 31.69 -27.43 -10.74
N SER A 1026 30.57 -28.11 -10.46
CA SER A 1026 30.39 -29.55 -10.75
C SER A 1026 30.35 -29.88 -12.25
N GLN A 1027 30.03 -28.89 -13.10
CA GLN A 1027 30.04 -29.02 -14.56
C GLN A 1027 31.44 -28.84 -15.15
N GLN A 1028 32.36 -28.25 -14.39
CA GLN A 1028 33.77 -28.18 -14.71
C GLN A 1028 34.44 -29.51 -14.30
N THR A 1029 35.60 -29.84 -14.84
CA THR A 1029 36.29 -31.15 -14.69
C THR A 1029 36.66 -31.58 -13.26
N PHE A 1030 36.22 -30.85 -12.23
CA PHE A 1030 36.45 -31.11 -10.81
C PHE A 1030 35.25 -31.82 -10.16
N ARG A 1031 35.48 -32.99 -9.56
CA ARG A 1031 34.44 -33.74 -8.84
C ARG A 1031 34.27 -33.17 -7.43
N ILE A 1032 33.08 -32.62 -7.13
CA ILE A 1032 32.72 -32.14 -5.78
C ILE A 1032 32.30 -33.32 -4.92
N GLU A 1033 32.88 -33.44 -3.73
CA GLU A 1033 32.49 -34.44 -2.73
C GLU A 1033 31.12 -34.10 -2.11
N GLU A 1034 30.34 -35.13 -1.81
CA GLU A 1034 28.97 -34.99 -1.26
C GLU A 1034 28.96 -34.25 0.09
N GLU A 1035 30.04 -34.38 0.88
CA GLU A 1035 30.23 -33.67 2.16
C GLU A 1035 30.11 -32.14 1.99
N TRP A 1036 30.66 -31.56 0.92
CA TRP A 1036 30.61 -30.11 0.68
C TRP A 1036 29.21 -29.62 0.31
N ARG A 1037 28.40 -30.44 -0.36
CA ARG A 1037 27.00 -30.12 -0.64
C ARG A 1037 26.17 -30.12 0.65
N CYS A 1038 26.40 -31.11 1.53
CA CYS A 1038 25.75 -31.16 2.83
C CYS A 1038 26.15 -29.96 3.72
N ILE A 1039 27.41 -29.54 3.69
CA ILE A 1039 27.87 -28.33 4.40
C ILE A 1039 27.16 -27.06 3.87
N ALA A 1040 26.97 -26.94 2.56
CA ALA A 1040 26.25 -25.81 1.96
C ALA A 1040 24.79 -25.72 2.40
N GLN A 1041 24.10 -26.86 2.35
CA GLN A 1041 22.72 -26.98 2.83
C GLN A 1041 22.62 -26.66 4.34
N PHE A 1042 23.60 -27.08 5.13
CA PHE A 1042 23.68 -26.78 6.55
C PHE A 1042 23.78 -25.26 6.82
N TYR A 1043 24.61 -24.56 6.05
CA TYR A 1043 24.73 -23.10 6.12
C TYR A 1043 23.42 -22.40 5.68
N ASN A 1044 22.73 -22.91 4.66
CA ASN A 1044 21.44 -22.37 4.21
C ASN A 1044 20.33 -22.59 5.24
N ALA A 1045 20.29 -23.77 5.88
CA ALA A 1045 19.37 -24.05 6.98
C ALA A 1045 19.63 -23.12 8.19
N ALA A 1046 20.89 -22.85 8.53
CA ALA A 1046 21.26 -21.90 9.58
C ALA A 1046 20.88 -20.44 9.25
N LYS A 1047 20.97 -20.03 7.98
CA LYS A 1047 20.49 -18.71 7.51
C LYS A 1047 18.98 -18.59 7.53
N ALA A 1048 18.27 -19.67 7.21
CA ALA A 1048 16.80 -19.71 7.17
C ALA A 1048 16.15 -19.91 8.55
N GLY A 1049 16.91 -20.33 9.55
CA GLY A 1049 16.38 -20.69 10.87
C GLY A 1049 15.71 -22.06 10.88
N ASP A 1050 16.02 -22.94 9.92
CA ASP A 1050 15.41 -24.26 9.77
C ASP A 1050 16.03 -25.26 10.76
N VAL A 1051 15.37 -25.39 11.91
CA VAL A 1051 15.78 -26.29 12.99
C VAL A 1051 15.74 -27.75 12.55
N TRP A 1052 14.73 -28.15 11.77
CA TRP A 1052 14.52 -29.55 11.39
C TRP A 1052 15.62 -30.03 10.44
N ALA A 1053 15.93 -29.23 9.41
CA ALA A 1053 17.01 -29.54 8.47
C ALA A 1053 18.37 -29.62 9.18
N ILE A 1054 18.65 -28.73 10.15
CA ILE A 1054 19.89 -28.78 10.94
C ILE A 1054 19.97 -30.06 11.78
N GLU A 1055 18.89 -30.45 12.45
CA GLU A 1055 18.83 -31.68 13.24
C GLU A 1055 19.05 -32.93 12.38
N GLU A 1056 18.40 -32.99 11.21
CA GLU A 1056 18.53 -34.09 10.27
C GLU A 1056 19.96 -34.21 9.73
N MET A 1057 20.55 -33.12 9.26
CA MET A 1057 21.92 -33.12 8.70
C MET A 1057 22.97 -33.46 9.76
N ILE A 1058 22.77 -33.05 11.02
CA ILE A 1058 23.62 -33.48 12.13
C ILE A 1058 23.52 -35.00 12.34
N GLN A 1059 22.33 -35.60 12.24
CA GLN A 1059 22.16 -37.05 12.35
C GLN A 1059 22.85 -37.80 11.21
N GLN A 1060 22.94 -37.18 10.03
CA GLN A 1060 23.68 -37.67 8.87
C GLN A 1060 25.22 -37.49 8.99
N GLY A 1061 25.70 -36.87 10.07
CA GLY A 1061 27.13 -36.76 10.38
C GLY A 1061 27.81 -35.47 9.89
N VAL A 1062 27.05 -34.45 9.46
CA VAL A 1062 27.61 -33.16 9.07
C VAL A 1062 28.22 -32.46 10.30
N LYS A 1063 29.46 -31.96 10.16
CA LYS A 1063 30.15 -31.24 11.24
C LYS A 1063 29.54 -29.83 11.41
N PRO A 1064 29.00 -29.47 12.59
CA PRO A 1064 28.28 -28.21 12.78
C PRO A 1064 29.19 -26.98 12.93
N ASP A 1065 30.50 -27.15 13.11
CA ASP A 1065 31.46 -26.06 13.44
C ASP A 1065 32.48 -25.77 12.31
N VAL A 1066 32.14 -26.13 11.06
CA VAL A 1066 33.00 -25.84 9.91
C VAL A 1066 33.00 -24.34 9.64
N LYS A 1067 34.17 -23.69 9.72
CA LYS A 1067 34.33 -22.25 9.46
C LYS A 1067 34.36 -21.95 7.96
N ASN A 1068 33.76 -20.83 7.59
CA ASN A 1068 33.85 -20.31 6.22
C ASN A 1068 35.08 -19.41 5.99
N ILE A 1069 35.20 -18.84 4.79
CA ILE A 1069 36.32 -17.96 4.39
C ILE A 1069 36.42 -16.65 5.22
N ARG A 1070 35.33 -16.24 5.88
CA ARG A 1070 35.31 -15.10 6.82
C ARG A 1070 35.59 -15.54 8.26
N GLY A 1071 35.92 -16.82 8.48
CA GLY A 1071 36.15 -17.43 9.78
C GLY A 1071 34.89 -17.60 10.63
N VAL A 1072 33.69 -17.40 10.04
CA VAL A 1072 32.43 -17.52 10.78
C VAL A 1072 31.88 -18.94 10.71
N THR A 1073 31.09 -19.33 11.71
CA THR A 1073 30.45 -20.65 11.85
C THR A 1073 28.94 -20.53 11.62
N PRO A 1074 28.22 -21.66 11.40
CA PRO A 1074 26.75 -21.65 11.32
C PRO A 1074 26.08 -21.03 12.56
N LEU A 1075 26.63 -21.26 13.76
CA LEU A 1075 26.17 -20.63 15.00
C LEU A 1075 26.31 -19.10 14.96
N TRP A 1076 27.43 -18.59 14.44
CA TRP A 1076 27.66 -17.15 14.30
C TRP A 1076 26.61 -16.50 13.39
N ILE A 1077 26.25 -17.17 12.28
CA ILE A 1077 25.24 -16.68 11.34
C ILE A 1077 23.85 -16.70 11.97
N ALA A 1078 23.46 -17.81 12.60
CA ALA A 1078 22.16 -17.93 13.27
C ALA A 1078 22.00 -16.88 14.39
N ALA A 1079 23.07 -16.60 15.14
CA ALA A 1079 23.09 -15.56 16.16
C ALA A 1079 22.93 -14.16 15.56
N GLY A 1080 23.67 -13.84 14.48
CA GLY A 1080 23.58 -12.54 13.82
C GLY A 1080 22.24 -12.27 13.12
N LEU A 1081 21.51 -13.32 12.71
CA LEU A 1081 20.21 -13.22 12.04
C LEU A 1081 19.00 -13.35 12.98
N GLY A 1082 19.21 -13.53 14.28
CA GLY A 1082 18.11 -13.57 15.24
C GLY A 1082 17.44 -14.95 15.42
N HIS A 1083 18.02 -16.04 14.90
CA HIS A 1083 17.42 -17.38 14.90
C HIS A 1083 17.62 -18.11 16.23
N ASN A 1084 16.90 -17.67 17.27
CA ASN A 1084 17.06 -18.13 18.65
C ASN A 1084 16.95 -19.66 18.83
N THR A 1085 16.06 -20.33 18.11
CA THR A 1085 15.88 -21.80 18.19
C THR A 1085 17.09 -22.57 17.65
N VAL A 1086 17.66 -22.13 16.52
CA VAL A 1086 18.89 -22.69 15.96
C VAL A 1086 20.08 -22.39 16.86
N VAL A 1087 20.18 -21.17 17.43
CA VAL A 1087 21.23 -20.82 18.40
C VAL A 1087 21.17 -21.73 19.62
N LYS A 1088 19.98 -21.96 20.19
CA LYS A 1088 19.80 -22.89 21.31
C LYS A 1088 20.25 -24.30 20.96
N LEU A 1089 19.84 -24.80 19.81
CA LEU A 1089 20.20 -26.14 19.35
C LEU A 1089 21.72 -26.29 19.18
N LEU A 1090 22.39 -25.34 18.53
CA LEU A 1090 23.83 -25.42 18.23
C LEU A 1090 24.70 -25.11 19.46
N ALA A 1091 24.33 -24.12 20.28
CA ALA A 1091 25.13 -23.68 21.44
C ALA A 1091 25.15 -24.70 22.59
N GLN A 1092 24.14 -25.57 22.68
CA GLN A 1092 24.09 -26.63 23.71
C GLN A 1092 24.93 -27.87 23.35
N ARG A 1093 25.53 -27.91 22.15
CA ARG A 1093 26.30 -29.07 21.71
C ARG A 1093 27.76 -28.98 22.13
N ARG A 1094 28.38 -30.15 22.34
CA ARG A 1094 29.80 -30.27 22.74
C ARG A 1094 30.78 -30.13 21.58
N ASP A 1095 30.32 -30.33 20.35
CA ASP A 1095 31.10 -30.29 19.11
C ASP A 1095 31.04 -28.91 18.41
N VAL A 1096 30.53 -27.88 19.10
CA VAL A 1096 30.43 -26.50 18.61
C VAL A 1096 31.17 -25.56 19.55
N ASP A 1097 32.14 -24.80 19.03
CA ASP A 1097 32.80 -23.74 19.78
C ASP A 1097 31.97 -22.44 19.78
N VAL A 1098 31.27 -22.19 20.89
CA VAL A 1098 30.48 -20.95 21.11
C VAL A 1098 31.32 -19.67 21.08
N ASN A 1099 32.65 -19.79 21.17
CA ASN A 1099 33.61 -18.69 21.18
C ASN A 1099 34.39 -18.55 19.88
N SER A 1100 34.00 -19.27 18.82
CA SER A 1100 34.66 -19.25 17.53
C SER A 1100 34.64 -17.83 16.90
N ARG A 1101 35.83 -17.28 16.64
CA ARG A 1101 36.00 -15.90 16.17
C ARG A 1101 36.10 -15.82 14.65
N SER A 1102 35.46 -14.79 14.10
CA SER A 1102 35.62 -14.37 12.70
C SER A 1102 37.05 -13.84 12.42
N VAL A 1103 37.37 -13.63 11.14
CA VAL A 1103 38.61 -12.94 10.72
C VAL A 1103 38.71 -11.52 11.29
N SER A 1104 37.57 -10.85 11.51
CA SER A 1104 37.50 -9.55 12.19
C SER A 1104 37.57 -9.64 13.72
N GLY A 1105 37.80 -10.82 14.29
CA GLY A 1105 37.94 -11.04 15.72
C GLY A 1105 36.63 -11.14 16.50
N ARG A 1106 35.46 -11.01 15.84
CA ARG A 1106 34.13 -11.00 16.46
C ARG A 1106 33.67 -12.42 16.81
N SER A 1107 33.17 -12.62 18.02
CA SER A 1107 32.52 -13.88 18.47
C SER A 1107 31.01 -13.86 18.22
N PRO A 1108 30.30 -15.02 18.31
CA PRO A 1108 28.86 -15.11 18.04
C PRO A 1108 27.98 -14.19 18.91
N VAL A 1109 28.45 -13.78 20.10
CA VAL A 1109 27.71 -12.86 20.99
C VAL A 1109 27.76 -11.40 20.55
N PHE A 1110 28.69 -11.03 19.65
CA PHE A 1110 28.94 -9.63 19.27
C PHE A 1110 27.72 -8.98 18.59
N TRP A 1111 27.13 -9.65 17.59
CA TRP A 1111 25.99 -9.10 16.83
C TRP A 1111 24.70 -9.02 17.65
N PRO A 1112 24.28 -10.08 18.37
CA PRO A 1112 23.14 -10.01 19.30
C PRO A 1112 23.28 -8.87 20.33
N ALA A 1113 24.50 -8.61 20.80
CA ALA A 1113 24.76 -7.50 21.71
C ALA A 1113 24.65 -6.12 21.04
N SER A 1114 25.01 -6.04 19.76
CA SER A 1114 24.86 -4.84 18.93
C SER A 1114 23.42 -4.55 18.51
N SER A 1115 22.59 -5.58 18.30
CA SER A 1115 21.20 -5.46 17.83
C SER A 1115 20.16 -5.35 18.95
N GLY A 1116 20.52 -5.75 20.18
CA GLY A 1116 19.57 -5.74 21.29
C GLY A 1116 18.87 -7.07 21.55
N ASP A 1117 19.37 -8.18 21.01
CA ASP A 1117 18.72 -9.50 21.08
C ASP A 1117 18.96 -10.23 22.40
N GLU A 1118 18.28 -9.78 23.46
CA GLU A 1118 18.39 -10.34 24.82
C GLU A 1118 18.27 -11.87 24.91
N PRO A 1119 17.32 -12.55 24.23
CA PRO A 1119 17.17 -14.01 24.36
C PRO A 1119 18.37 -14.80 23.81
N ILE A 1120 19.00 -14.27 22.75
CA ILE A 1120 20.16 -14.90 22.10
C ILE A 1120 21.41 -14.66 22.93
N VAL A 1121 21.59 -13.44 23.45
CA VAL A 1121 22.67 -13.13 24.38
C VAL A 1121 22.58 -14.04 25.61
N ALA A 1122 21.39 -14.17 26.22
CA ALA A 1122 21.21 -15.07 27.37
C ALA A 1122 21.59 -16.52 27.03
N THR A 1123 21.09 -17.05 25.91
CA THR A 1123 21.40 -18.42 25.45
C THR A 1123 22.90 -18.65 25.22
N LEU A 1124 23.58 -17.71 24.58
CA LEU A 1124 25.03 -17.80 24.32
C LEU A 1124 25.84 -17.71 25.62
N MET A 1125 25.43 -16.87 26.56
CA MET A 1125 26.09 -16.71 27.86
C MET A 1125 25.91 -17.95 28.75
N GLU A 1126 24.72 -18.56 28.76
CA GLU A 1126 24.46 -19.85 29.40
C GLU A 1126 25.34 -20.96 28.83
N ALA A 1127 25.64 -20.91 27.52
CA ALA A 1127 26.52 -21.84 26.84
C ALA A 1127 28.02 -21.54 27.02
N GLY A 1128 28.40 -20.48 27.77
CA GLY A 1128 29.79 -20.15 28.07
C GLY A 1128 30.47 -19.20 27.07
N ALA A 1129 29.71 -18.37 26.36
CA ALA A 1129 30.28 -17.31 25.54
C ALA A 1129 31.11 -16.32 26.38
N ASP A 1130 32.26 -15.92 25.86
CA ASP A 1130 33.16 -14.93 26.45
C ASP A 1130 32.92 -13.55 25.80
N PRO A 1131 32.34 -12.59 26.53
CA PRO A 1131 32.04 -11.27 26.00
C PRO A 1131 33.25 -10.33 25.93
N THR A 1132 34.42 -10.78 26.39
CA THR A 1132 35.67 -9.97 26.44
C THR A 1132 36.44 -9.97 25.12
N PHE A 1133 36.07 -10.83 24.16
CA PHE A 1133 36.73 -10.83 22.86
C PHE A 1133 36.52 -9.50 22.13
N MET A 1134 37.64 -8.99 21.60
CA MET A 1134 37.68 -7.74 20.85
C MET A 1134 37.67 -8.00 19.34
N ASP A 1135 36.98 -7.14 18.61
CA ASP A 1135 37.10 -7.04 17.17
C ASP A 1135 38.35 -6.26 16.73
N CYS A 1136 38.56 -6.13 15.42
CA CYS A 1136 39.70 -5.40 14.84
C CYS A 1136 39.74 -3.90 15.22
N ASP A 1137 38.61 -3.34 15.63
CA ASP A 1137 38.49 -1.94 16.08
C ASP A 1137 38.66 -1.82 17.61
N GLY A 1138 38.96 -2.92 18.29
CA GLY A 1138 39.14 -2.97 19.75
C GLY A 1138 37.84 -2.97 20.55
N ASN A 1139 36.68 -3.16 19.91
CA ASN A 1139 35.39 -3.17 20.58
C ASN A 1139 35.05 -4.57 21.12
N THR A 1140 34.57 -4.63 22.36
CA THR A 1140 33.95 -5.84 22.93
C THR A 1140 32.42 -5.82 22.76
N ALA A 1141 31.77 -6.97 22.97
CA ALA A 1141 30.30 -7.06 22.94
C ALA A 1141 29.63 -6.11 23.95
N ILE A 1142 30.27 -5.86 25.10
CA ILE A 1142 29.79 -4.89 26.10
C ILE A 1142 29.86 -3.45 25.57
N MET A 1143 30.98 -3.09 24.93
CA MET A 1143 31.19 -1.74 24.40
C MET A 1143 30.20 -1.41 23.28
N ILE A 1144 29.93 -2.36 22.38
CA ILE A 1144 28.98 -2.14 21.28
C ILE A 1144 27.53 -2.05 21.78
N ALA A 1145 27.14 -2.88 22.76
CA ALA A 1145 25.83 -2.80 23.39
C ALA A 1145 25.59 -1.42 24.02
N ARG A 1146 26.59 -0.88 24.74
CA ARG A 1146 26.51 0.47 25.31
C ARG A 1146 26.48 1.56 24.24
N LYS A 1147 27.31 1.45 23.19
CA LYS A 1147 27.35 2.42 22.08
C LYS A 1147 25.99 2.53 21.38
N ASN A 1148 25.26 1.42 21.26
CA ASN A 1148 23.95 1.35 20.63
C ASN A 1148 22.78 1.55 21.60
N GLY A 1149 23.05 1.80 22.89
CA GLY A 1149 22.02 2.09 23.90
C GLY A 1149 21.32 0.87 24.51
N HIS A 1150 21.83 -0.35 24.29
CA HIS A 1150 21.28 -1.60 24.84
C HIS A 1150 21.78 -1.86 26.28
N GLU A 1151 21.40 -0.97 27.19
CA GLU A 1151 21.88 -0.96 28.59
C GLU A 1151 21.57 -2.25 29.36
N LYS A 1152 20.44 -2.91 29.07
CA LYS A 1152 20.06 -4.18 29.73
C LYS A 1152 20.98 -5.34 29.33
N ILE A 1153 21.42 -5.38 28.07
CA ILE A 1153 22.41 -6.35 27.59
C ILE A 1153 23.79 -6.05 28.14
N ALA A 1154 24.20 -4.79 28.18
CA ALA A 1154 25.47 -4.40 28.80
C ALA A 1154 25.56 -4.88 30.26
N LYS A 1155 24.48 -4.71 31.04
CA LYS A 1155 24.37 -5.25 32.41
C LYS A 1155 24.42 -6.77 32.47
N MET A 1156 23.76 -7.46 31.54
CA MET A 1156 23.78 -8.93 31.45
C MET A 1156 25.21 -9.46 31.19
N LEU A 1157 25.93 -8.81 30.26
CA LEU A 1157 27.30 -9.17 29.92
C LEU A 1157 28.32 -8.79 31.01
N GLU A 1158 28.08 -7.71 31.77
CA GLU A 1158 28.89 -7.33 32.95
C GLU A 1158 28.77 -8.34 34.11
N GLY A 1159 27.61 -8.98 34.26
CA GLY A 1159 27.38 -10.01 35.26
C GLY A 1159 28.25 -11.26 35.11
N TRP A 1160 28.83 -11.49 33.93
CA TRP A 1160 29.63 -12.68 33.60
C TRP A 1160 30.85 -12.89 34.51
N ASN A 1161 31.48 -11.81 35.00
CA ASN A 1161 32.63 -11.92 35.91
C ASN A 1161 32.25 -12.29 37.36
N ASN A 1162 30.98 -12.14 37.77
CA ASN A 1162 30.57 -12.40 39.16
C ASN A 1162 30.11 -13.85 39.40
N GLU A 1163 29.72 -14.59 38.36
CA GLU A 1163 29.21 -15.97 38.50
C GLU A 1163 30.19 -17.05 37.99
N THR A 1164 31.01 -16.76 36.98
CA THR A 1164 31.92 -17.76 36.39
C THR A 1164 33.14 -18.09 37.27
N ASP A 1165 33.57 -17.18 38.14
CA ASP A 1165 34.59 -17.44 39.17
C ASP A 1165 34.08 -18.39 40.29
N ALA A 1166 32.76 -18.48 40.47
CA ALA A 1166 32.13 -19.44 41.38
C ALA A 1166 31.99 -20.83 40.75
N MET A 1167 31.77 -20.91 39.42
CA MET A 1167 31.66 -22.17 38.69
C MET A 1167 32.99 -22.78 38.27
N LYS A 1168 34.06 -22.00 38.04
CA LYS A 1168 35.41 -22.54 37.76
C LYS A 1168 36.13 -23.07 39.01
N LYS A 1169 35.59 -22.82 40.21
CA LYS A 1169 36.12 -23.28 41.52
C LYS A 1169 35.37 -24.47 42.13
N ALA A 1170 34.31 -24.96 41.49
CA ALA A 1170 33.59 -26.18 41.85
C ALA A 1170 33.82 -27.25 40.77
#